data_AF-A0A812PFW7-F1
#
_entry.id   AF-A0A812PFW7-F1
#
_cell.length_a   1.000
_cell.length_b   1.000
_cell.length_c   1.000
_cell.angle_alpha   90.00
_cell.angle_beta   90.00
_cell.angle_gamma   90.00
#
_symmetry.space_group_name_H-M   'P 1'
#
loop_
_entity.id
_entity.type
_entity.pdbx_description
1 polymer ?
#
loop_
_entity_poly.entity_id
_entity_poly.type
_entity_poly.pdbx_seq_one_letter_code
_entity_poly.pdbx_strand_id
1 'polypeptide(L)'
;MPVPLGPHDLGTLPAIGSSSSLPEKGDRIHAFWERQVHATVMLLVAKGHMKIDEVRRGQEYLEPQVYQTASYYEKWALSVANAMLEHQVLSNQELSAALGPETEDEVQRFFPGDVVRVRDASHTTRWRRPHLRTPGFIHGVCGTIERHVGNFENPEQLAFGGKSWSTIPLYIVRFDASSIQDFDSGERGMDQVTVDIYQSWLAPADAAALEGQRKKRPADLAAEQPQSHPDCKRARTDEHTAHQDHVHDHVHEERHTVEQRAVDAEAACPAIARALVSALLTKGVIGAEELRAGIEKVDAGDRNRGAVGRRVVARAWADEKFKSRLLSDANSACSELGITATNPTAPTKLVVFEQKPQEHHLIVCTLCSCYPLTLLGLSPDWYKSREYRSRAVREPRAVLKEFGTHIPADTQVVVHDSTADCRFLVLPNRPKGTEAWSEEKLQEIITRDSMIGALELGNLIEKYDLDGVDYNWEYPGYRFGQGYLSDTEVQADYRGLSKLAFATREMYAKRGWTSKVITLAYYPDGRQEQLLKEYGLPEVVDLLHMMSYDQGGGHHSSLDYGKKSADQGTQILPARQLTMGVPFYGRHSRSGEWTTYEDLVQKHWPLNPNVDSVDAPDQGTIGFNGVDTIRHKTGYALQVELGGVMIWEVGQDCRLVPVVHGSTTHARTCPEDSASLLLSISSALTAAKRQRMRTAGWSPSQLSSDRGDEL
;
A
#
# COMPACT_ATOMS: atom_id res chain seq x y z
N MET A 1 -9.58 19.27 -26.78
CA MET A 1 -8.72 18.95 -25.60
C MET A 1 -7.39 19.63 -25.83
N PRO A 2 -6.79 20.32 -24.85
CA PRO A 2 -5.38 20.72 -24.96
C PRO A 2 -4.51 19.47 -25.15
N VAL A 3 -3.46 19.58 -25.96
CA VAL A 3 -2.49 18.51 -26.16
C VAL A 3 -1.44 18.63 -25.04
N PRO A 4 -1.12 17.56 -24.29
CA PRO A 4 -0.09 17.61 -23.26
C PRO A 4 1.27 17.99 -23.85
N LEU A 5 2.03 18.81 -23.14
CA LEU A 5 3.37 19.21 -23.60
C LEU A 5 4.43 18.11 -23.39
N GLY A 6 4.12 17.06 -22.61
CA GLY A 6 4.97 15.89 -22.43
C GLY A 6 4.30 14.81 -21.57
N PRO A 7 4.93 13.63 -21.38
CA PRO A 7 4.35 12.51 -20.63
C PRO A 7 4.22 12.79 -19.11
N HIS A 8 4.87 13.85 -18.63
CA HIS A 8 4.82 14.34 -17.26
C HIS A 8 3.63 15.28 -16.99
N ASP A 9 3.05 15.89 -18.03
CA ASP A 9 1.92 16.80 -17.95
C ASP A 9 0.62 16.00 -17.87
N LEU A 10 0.28 15.60 -16.64
CA LEU A 10 -0.85 14.74 -16.36
C LEU A 10 -2.16 15.48 -16.13
N GLY A 11 -2.13 16.82 -16.08
CA GLY A 11 -3.28 17.65 -15.74
C GLY A 11 -4.45 17.38 -16.68
N THR A 12 -5.61 16.98 -16.12
CA THR A 12 -6.86 16.71 -16.86
C THR A 12 -6.86 15.53 -17.83
N LEU A 13 -5.74 14.81 -18.01
CA LEU A 13 -5.70 13.63 -18.87
C LEU A 13 -6.73 12.56 -18.44
N PRO A 14 -7.37 11.84 -19.39
CA PRO A 14 -8.08 10.63 -19.03
C PRO A 14 -7.08 9.60 -18.47
N ALA A 15 -7.56 8.71 -17.61
CA ALA A 15 -6.79 7.61 -17.00
C ALA A 15 -6.41 6.51 -18.01
N ILE A 16 -5.69 6.87 -19.08
CA ILE A 16 -5.26 5.96 -20.15
C ILE A 16 -4.09 5.12 -19.63
N GLY A 17 -4.32 3.85 -19.29
CA GLY A 17 -3.29 2.90 -18.86
C GLY A 17 -2.89 2.97 -17.38
N SER A 18 -3.58 3.76 -16.56
CA SER A 18 -3.54 3.69 -15.09
C SER A 18 -4.71 2.85 -14.57
N SER A 19 -4.61 2.27 -13.37
CA SER A 19 -5.81 1.74 -12.71
C SER A 19 -6.82 2.86 -12.47
N SER A 20 -8.12 2.56 -12.55
CA SER A 20 -9.17 3.55 -12.26
C SER A 20 -9.22 3.94 -10.77
N SER A 21 -8.62 3.13 -9.90
CA SER A 21 -8.46 3.34 -8.47
C SER A 21 -7.08 3.89 -8.12
N LEU A 22 -6.99 4.72 -7.09
CA LEU A 22 -5.72 5.09 -6.46
C LEU A 22 -4.95 3.83 -5.97
N PRO A 23 -3.60 3.86 -5.99
CA PRO A 23 -2.79 2.80 -5.40
C PRO A 23 -2.92 2.78 -3.87
N GLU A 24 -2.26 1.84 -3.21
CA GLU A 24 -2.25 1.71 -1.76
C GLU A 24 -1.85 3.03 -1.07
N LYS A 25 -2.62 3.41 -0.05
CA LYS A 25 -2.56 4.73 0.59
C LYS A 25 -1.63 4.78 1.81
N GLY A 26 -1.18 3.61 2.26
CA GLY A 26 -0.25 3.45 3.37
C GLY A 26 1.16 3.91 3.02
N ASP A 27 1.99 4.02 4.06
CA ASP A 27 3.38 4.42 3.93
C ASP A 27 4.26 3.18 3.85
N ARG A 28 4.76 2.87 2.64
CA ARG A 28 5.81 1.87 2.50
C ARG A 28 7.16 2.42 2.96
N ILE A 29 7.99 1.51 3.44
CA ILE A 29 9.42 1.74 3.62
C ILE A 29 10.05 1.76 2.23
N HIS A 30 10.82 2.82 1.91
CA HIS A 30 11.57 2.89 0.66
C HIS A 30 12.68 1.83 0.64
N ALA A 31 12.94 1.22 -0.53
CA ALA A 31 14.05 0.29 -0.69
C ALA A 31 15.39 1.01 -0.41
N PHE A 32 16.44 0.26 -0.05
CA PHE A 32 17.74 0.85 0.26
C PHE A 32 18.27 1.72 -0.89
N TRP A 33 18.14 1.22 -2.13
CA TRP A 33 18.61 1.94 -3.31
C TRP A 33 17.83 3.23 -3.62
N GLU A 34 16.53 3.29 -3.30
CA GLU A 34 15.73 4.50 -3.47
C GLU A 34 16.21 5.60 -2.53
N ARG A 35 16.53 5.22 -1.28
CA ARG A 35 17.12 6.11 -0.28
C ARG A 35 18.53 6.56 -0.69
N GLN A 36 19.34 5.67 -1.27
CA GLN A 36 20.65 6.01 -1.87
C GLN A 36 20.53 7.04 -3.01
N VAL A 37 19.58 6.86 -3.94
CA VAL A 37 19.34 7.81 -5.04
C VAL A 37 18.86 9.15 -4.50
N HIS A 38 17.91 9.15 -3.55
CA HIS A 38 17.44 10.38 -2.90
C HIS A 38 18.59 11.13 -2.22
N ALA A 39 19.38 10.44 -1.38
CA ALA A 39 20.52 11.01 -0.67
C ALA A 39 21.58 11.56 -1.64
N THR A 40 21.89 10.82 -2.71
CA THR A 40 22.80 11.25 -3.79
C THR A 40 22.35 12.56 -4.42
N VAL A 41 21.06 12.72 -4.77
CA VAL A 41 20.54 13.99 -5.30
C VAL A 41 20.70 15.13 -4.31
N MET A 42 20.38 14.92 -3.03
CA MET A 42 20.54 15.95 -2.00
C MET A 42 22.01 16.38 -1.85
N LEU A 43 22.95 15.43 -1.90
CA LEU A 43 24.39 15.71 -1.81
C LEU A 43 24.92 16.46 -3.04
N LEU A 44 24.53 16.06 -4.26
CA LEU A 44 24.96 16.73 -5.49
C LEU A 44 24.43 18.17 -5.57
N VAL A 45 23.19 18.42 -5.13
CA VAL A 45 22.62 19.77 -5.03
C VAL A 45 23.33 20.59 -3.94
N ALA A 46 23.58 20.02 -2.76
CA ALA A 46 24.27 20.70 -1.66
C ALA A 46 25.73 21.06 -2.00
N LYS A 47 26.43 20.21 -2.76
CA LYS A 47 27.78 20.47 -3.27
C LYS A 47 27.82 21.38 -4.51
N GLY A 48 26.67 21.73 -5.07
CA GLY A 48 26.56 22.60 -6.25
C GLY A 48 26.92 21.93 -7.59
N HIS A 49 26.97 20.59 -7.65
CA HIS A 49 27.20 19.85 -8.90
C HIS A 49 25.97 19.86 -9.83
N MET A 50 24.78 20.16 -9.31
CA MET A 50 23.55 20.35 -10.10
C MET A 50 22.50 21.18 -9.34
N LYS A 51 21.45 21.59 -10.03
CA LYS A 51 20.20 22.11 -9.45
C LYS A 51 19.10 21.05 -9.48
N ILE A 52 18.12 21.18 -8.59
CA ILE A 52 16.97 20.27 -8.52
C ILE A 52 16.11 20.33 -9.79
N ASP A 53 16.06 21.49 -10.45
CA ASP A 53 15.35 21.68 -11.71
C ASP A 53 15.97 20.88 -12.86
N GLU A 54 17.25 20.49 -12.76
CA GLU A 54 17.91 19.63 -13.75
C GLU A 54 17.48 18.17 -13.60
N VAL A 55 17.23 17.72 -12.37
CA VAL A 55 16.57 16.42 -12.09
C VAL A 55 15.16 16.41 -12.66
N ARG A 56 14.48 17.56 -12.64
CA ARG A 56 13.15 17.69 -13.25
C ARG A 56 13.23 17.70 -14.78
N ARG A 57 14.08 18.56 -15.36
CA ARG A 57 14.34 18.65 -16.80
C ARG A 57 14.65 17.28 -17.41
N GLY A 58 15.63 16.55 -16.87
CA GLY A 58 16.03 15.26 -17.44
C GLY A 58 14.92 14.19 -17.35
N GLN A 59 14.02 14.26 -16.37
CA GLN A 59 12.80 13.43 -16.34
C GLN A 59 11.78 13.85 -17.40
N GLU A 60 11.59 15.14 -17.62
CA GLU A 60 10.65 15.68 -18.62
C GLU A 60 11.11 15.36 -20.06
N TYR A 61 12.42 15.21 -20.29
CA TYR A 61 13.04 14.76 -21.54
C TYR A 61 13.12 13.23 -21.71
N LEU A 62 12.65 12.42 -20.76
CA LEU A 62 12.59 10.97 -20.95
C LEU A 62 11.61 10.62 -22.08
N GLU A 63 11.97 9.61 -22.86
CA GLU A 63 11.09 9.06 -23.88
C GLU A 63 9.78 8.54 -23.24
N PRO A 64 8.60 8.75 -23.86
CA PRO A 64 7.30 8.43 -23.26
C PRO A 64 7.14 7.01 -22.70
N GLN A 65 7.62 5.97 -23.37
CA GLN A 65 7.58 4.60 -22.86
C GLN A 65 8.48 4.44 -21.63
N VAL A 66 9.71 4.99 -21.65
CA VAL A 66 10.60 5.01 -20.48
C VAL A 66 9.97 5.78 -19.31
N TYR A 67 9.36 6.94 -19.58
CA TYR A 67 8.63 7.70 -18.56
C TYR A 67 7.42 6.93 -18.00
N GLN A 68 6.80 6.05 -18.78
CA GLN A 68 5.70 5.21 -18.29
C GLN A 68 6.20 4.01 -17.48
N THR A 69 7.25 3.30 -17.94
CA THR A 69 7.70 2.05 -17.29
C THR A 69 8.67 2.24 -16.14
N ALA A 70 9.51 3.28 -16.15
CA ALA A 70 10.54 3.46 -15.12
C ALA A 70 9.92 3.86 -13.77
N SER A 71 10.46 3.31 -12.68
CA SER A 71 10.02 3.68 -11.32
C SER A 71 10.38 5.13 -10.97
N TYR A 72 9.78 5.69 -9.91
CA TYR A 72 9.98 7.11 -9.53
C TYR A 72 11.46 7.46 -9.28
N TYR A 73 12.20 6.62 -8.53
CA TYR A 73 13.62 6.86 -8.27
C TYR A 73 14.55 6.37 -9.39
N GLU A 74 14.10 5.45 -10.26
CA GLU A 74 14.83 5.12 -11.49
C GLU A 74 14.86 6.32 -12.46
N LYS A 75 13.73 7.04 -12.59
CA LYS A 75 13.65 8.31 -13.32
C LYS A 75 14.63 9.36 -12.78
N TRP A 76 14.77 9.46 -11.46
CA TRP A 76 15.77 10.31 -10.82
C TRP A 76 17.20 9.85 -11.17
N ALA A 77 17.51 8.56 -11.04
CA ALA A 77 18.83 8.02 -11.38
C ALA A 77 19.20 8.27 -12.85
N LEU A 78 18.29 8.03 -13.80
CA LEU A 78 18.46 8.33 -15.22
C LEU A 78 18.74 9.83 -15.46
N SER A 79 17.93 10.71 -14.87
CA SER A 79 18.08 12.16 -15.04
C SER A 79 19.39 12.69 -14.44
N VAL A 80 19.82 12.14 -13.30
CA VAL A 80 21.05 12.57 -12.62
C VAL A 80 22.28 12.04 -13.36
N ALA A 81 22.26 10.79 -13.84
CA ALA A 81 23.32 10.25 -14.68
C ALA A 81 23.57 11.15 -15.91
N ASN A 82 22.50 11.54 -16.60
CA ASN A 82 22.60 12.43 -17.76
C ASN A 82 23.12 13.82 -17.38
N ALA A 83 22.65 14.42 -16.28
CA ALA A 83 23.19 15.70 -15.80
C ALA A 83 24.68 15.61 -15.42
N MET A 84 25.13 14.52 -14.78
CA MET A 84 26.54 14.33 -14.44
C MET A 84 27.44 14.16 -15.67
N LEU A 85 26.92 13.60 -16.76
CA LEU A 85 27.60 13.53 -18.06
C LEU A 85 27.63 14.89 -18.77
N GLU A 86 26.50 15.62 -18.80
CA GLU A 86 26.39 16.97 -19.38
C GLU A 86 27.38 17.95 -18.72
N HIS A 87 27.48 17.92 -17.38
CA HIS A 87 28.42 18.73 -16.60
C HIS A 87 29.86 18.18 -16.57
N GLN A 88 30.13 17.06 -17.25
CA GLN A 88 31.44 16.37 -17.28
C GLN A 88 31.95 15.94 -15.89
N VAL A 89 31.06 15.89 -14.90
CA VAL A 89 31.31 15.37 -13.54
C VAL A 89 31.56 13.87 -13.60
N LEU A 90 30.83 13.15 -14.46
CA LEU A 90 31.12 11.78 -14.86
C LEU A 90 31.43 11.73 -16.36
N SER A 91 32.18 10.71 -16.78
CA SER A 91 32.38 10.33 -18.16
C SER A 91 31.57 9.08 -18.52
N ASN A 92 31.32 8.88 -19.81
CA ASN A 92 30.70 7.65 -20.31
C ASN A 92 31.48 6.39 -19.92
N GLN A 93 32.81 6.47 -19.80
CA GLN A 93 33.64 5.33 -19.38
C GLN A 93 33.42 4.97 -17.91
N GLU A 94 33.39 5.96 -17.01
CA GLU A 94 33.15 5.74 -15.57
C GLU A 94 31.75 5.16 -15.32
N LEU A 95 30.73 5.70 -15.99
CA LEU A 95 29.36 5.21 -15.84
C LEU A 95 29.16 3.83 -16.49
N SER A 96 29.77 3.56 -17.65
CA SER A 96 29.70 2.25 -18.30
C SER A 96 30.45 1.18 -17.50
N ALA A 97 31.64 1.50 -16.97
CA ALA A 97 32.35 0.58 -16.08
C ALA A 97 31.55 0.26 -14.80
N ALA A 98 30.83 1.25 -14.24
CA ALA A 98 29.98 1.07 -13.07
C ALA A 98 28.65 0.36 -13.34
N LEU A 99 28.16 0.34 -14.59
CA LEU A 99 27.06 -0.52 -15.04
C LEU A 99 27.47 -2.01 -15.09
N GLY A 100 28.76 -2.30 -14.96
CA GLY A 100 29.37 -3.58 -15.30
C GLY A 100 29.66 -3.66 -16.81
N PRO A 101 30.30 -4.73 -17.29
CA PRO A 101 30.24 -5.02 -18.72
C PRO A 101 28.76 -5.05 -19.13
N GLU A 102 28.40 -4.42 -20.26
CA GLU A 102 27.27 -4.94 -21.04
C GLU A 102 27.50 -6.44 -21.15
N THR A 103 26.47 -7.28 -21.01
CA THR A 103 26.65 -8.72 -21.26
C THR A 103 27.32 -8.84 -22.62
N GLU A 104 28.60 -9.23 -22.61
CA GLU A 104 29.39 -9.42 -23.82
C GLU A 104 28.84 -10.69 -24.46
N ASP A 105 27.71 -10.54 -25.16
CA ASP A 105 27.58 -11.15 -26.48
C ASP A 105 28.94 -10.92 -27.14
N GLU A 106 29.74 -11.99 -27.29
CA GLU A 106 31.06 -11.93 -27.93
C GLU A 106 30.95 -11.01 -29.13
N VAL A 107 31.89 -10.06 -29.31
CA VAL A 107 31.77 -8.96 -30.29
C VAL A 107 31.56 -9.52 -31.70
N GLN A 108 30.31 -9.81 -32.04
CA GLN A 108 29.99 -10.72 -33.12
C GLN A 108 30.03 -9.92 -34.41
N ARG A 109 31.11 -10.15 -35.17
CA ARG A 109 31.22 -9.59 -36.50
C ARG A 109 30.20 -10.31 -37.38
N PHE A 110 29.25 -9.54 -37.87
CA PHE A 110 28.32 -10.04 -38.87
C PHE A 110 28.92 -9.89 -40.27
N PHE A 111 28.54 -10.80 -41.17
CA PHE A 111 28.97 -10.86 -42.56
C PHE A 111 27.76 -10.64 -43.49
N PRO A 112 27.98 -10.19 -44.74
CA PRO A 112 26.91 -10.09 -45.74
C PRO A 112 26.15 -11.42 -45.88
N GLY A 113 24.83 -11.39 -45.70
CA GLY A 113 23.95 -12.57 -45.67
C GLY A 113 23.51 -13.00 -44.27
N ASP A 114 24.17 -12.56 -43.20
CA ASP A 114 23.76 -12.89 -41.83
C ASP A 114 22.39 -12.28 -41.51
N VAL A 115 21.55 -13.04 -40.79
CA VAL A 115 20.29 -12.55 -40.24
C VAL A 115 20.56 -11.95 -38.87
N VAL A 116 20.11 -10.72 -38.66
CA VAL A 116 20.30 -9.98 -37.41
C VAL A 116 18.98 -9.40 -36.94
N ARG A 117 18.82 -9.29 -35.62
CA ARG A 117 17.75 -8.53 -34.98
C ARG A 117 18.30 -7.20 -34.51
N VAL A 118 17.59 -6.11 -34.80
CA VAL A 118 17.89 -4.83 -34.14
C VAL A 118 17.46 -4.96 -32.67
N ARG A 119 18.40 -4.76 -31.75
CA ARG A 119 18.15 -4.81 -30.31
C ARG A 119 17.06 -3.80 -29.94
N ASP A 120 16.12 -4.22 -29.10
CA ASP A 120 15.17 -3.31 -28.46
C ASP A 120 15.90 -2.27 -27.60
N ALA A 121 15.27 -1.12 -27.36
CA ALA A 121 15.76 -0.13 -26.41
C ALA A 121 15.74 -0.70 -24.98
N SER A 122 16.87 -1.27 -24.54
CA SER A 122 17.08 -1.87 -23.22
C SER A 122 17.33 -0.84 -22.11
N HIS A 123 17.27 -1.26 -20.85
CA HIS A 123 17.61 -0.38 -19.70
C HIS A 123 19.07 0.11 -19.75
N THR A 124 19.98 -0.58 -20.45
CA THR A 124 21.39 -0.18 -20.59
C THR A 124 21.66 0.80 -21.73
N THR A 125 20.76 0.97 -22.71
CA THR A 125 20.89 1.97 -23.79
C THR A 125 19.97 3.18 -23.62
N ARG A 126 18.87 3.05 -22.88
CA ARG A 126 17.86 4.13 -22.65
C ARG A 126 18.43 5.44 -22.11
N TRP A 127 19.49 5.41 -21.29
CA TRP A 127 20.10 6.62 -20.71
C TRP A 127 20.85 7.47 -21.74
N ARG A 128 21.35 6.88 -22.85
CA ARG A 128 22.17 7.58 -23.87
C ARG A 128 21.39 8.61 -24.72
N ARG A 129 20.12 8.88 -24.40
CA ARG A 129 19.32 9.95 -25.00
C ARG A 129 19.84 11.33 -24.55
N PRO A 130 19.84 12.35 -25.43
CA PRO A 130 19.04 12.45 -26.66
C PRO A 130 19.65 11.87 -27.96
N HIS A 131 20.87 11.32 -27.95
CA HIS A 131 21.55 10.92 -29.21
C HIS A 131 21.37 9.44 -29.57
N LEU A 132 20.31 9.09 -30.31
CA LEU A 132 20.22 7.81 -31.03
C LEU A 132 20.46 8.03 -32.53
N ARG A 133 21.19 7.09 -33.15
CA ARG A 133 21.33 6.97 -34.62
C ARG A 133 20.44 5.88 -35.23
N THR A 134 20.10 4.85 -34.47
CA THR A 134 19.25 3.73 -34.91
C THR A 134 17.75 4.08 -34.82
N PRO A 135 17.00 4.16 -35.94
CA PRO A 135 15.59 4.53 -35.93
C PRO A 135 14.69 3.60 -35.12
N GLY A 136 13.65 4.14 -34.48
CA GLY A 136 12.75 3.36 -33.61
C GLY A 136 11.88 2.32 -34.33
N PHE A 137 11.48 2.57 -35.58
CA PHE A 137 10.54 1.70 -36.32
C PHE A 137 11.11 0.33 -36.70
N ILE A 138 12.42 0.12 -36.52
CA ILE A 138 13.10 -1.17 -36.72
C ILE A 138 13.50 -1.86 -35.41
N HIS A 139 13.24 -1.28 -34.23
CA HIS A 139 13.58 -1.92 -32.95
C HIS A 139 12.84 -3.25 -32.81
N GLY A 140 13.55 -4.31 -32.43
CA GLY A 140 13.02 -5.68 -32.36
C GLY A 140 12.83 -6.38 -33.71
N VAL A 141 12.96 -5.68 -34.84
CA VAL A 141 12.77 -6.23 -36.20
C VAL A 141 14.05 -6.94 -36.68
N CYS A 142 13.87 -8.07 -37.36
CA CYS A 142 14.92 -8.82 -38.03
C CYS A 142 15.13 -8.33 -39.47
N GLY A 143 16.39 -8.26 -39.88
CA GLY A 143 16.81 -7.97 -41.24
C GLY A 143 18.04 -8.80 -41.63
N THR A 144 18.51 -8.62 -42.85
CA THR A 144 19.73 -9.27 -43.35
C THR A 144 20.84 -8.24 -43.51
N ILE A 145 22.07 -8.56 -43.09
CA ILE A 145 23.25 -7.73 -43.40
C ILE A 145 23.45 -7.71 -44.92
N GLU A 146 23.36 -6.54 -45.53
CA GLU A 146 23.67 -6.36 -46.94
C GLU A 146 25.17 -6.13 -47.15
N ARG A 147 25.78 -5.28 -46.30
CA ARG A 147 27.23 -5.02 -46.33
C ARG A 147 27.76 -4.45 -45.02
N HIS A 148 29.01 -4.75 -44.70
CA HIS A 148 29.82 -3.99 -43.75
C HIS A 148 30.36 -2.72 -44.44
N VAL A 149 30.22 -1.56 -43.80
CA VAL A 149 30.62 -0.25 -44.34
C VAL A 149 32.02 0.14 -43.87
N GLY A 150 32.37 -0.16 -42.62
CA GLY A 150 33.64 0.21 -42.01
C GLY A 150 33.51 0.49 -40.51
N ASN A 151 34.63 0.77 -39.85
CA ASN A 151 34.66 1.17 -38.44
C ASN A 151 34.63 2.70 -38.33
N PHE A 152 33.69 3.22 -37.56
CA PHE A 152 33.52 4.66 -37.33
C PHE A 152 33.67 4.99 -35.85
N GLU A 153 34.08 6.21 -35.53
CA GLU A 153 34.02 6.74 -34.17
C GLU A 153 32.60 6.60 -33.60
N ASN A 154 32.47 6.19 -32.33
CA ASN A 154 31.18 5.95 -31.71
C ASN A 154 30.37 7.26 -31.59
N PRO A 155 29.25 7.41 -32.31
CA PRO A 155 28.46 8.65 -32.30
C PRO A 155 27.80 8.90 -30.94
N GLU A 156 27.50 7.84 -30.18
CA GLU A 156 26.96 7.94 -28.81
C GLU A 156 28.01 8.50 -27.83
N GLN A 157 29.31 8.35 -28.13
CA GLN A 157 30.38 9.03 -27.37
C GLN A 157 30.59 10.46 -27.86
N LEU A 158 30.64 10.67 -29.19
CA LEU A 158 30.84 11.99 -29.81
C LEU A 158 29.78 13.02 -29.39
N ALA A 159 28.53 12.58 -29.17
CA ALA A 159 27.43 13.43 -28.74
C ALA A 159 27.65 14.11 -27.37
N PHE A 160 28.51 13.57 -26.52
CA PHE A 160 28.80 14.09 -25.18
C PHE A 160 30.25 14.59 -25.11
N GLY A 161 30.49 15.80 -25.63
CA GLY A 161 31.78 16.49 -25.52
C GLY A 161 32.75 16.30 -26.71
N GLY A 162 32.31 15.70 -27.82
CA GLY A 162 33.02 15.76 -29.10
C GLY A 162 34.31 14.92 -29.19
N LYS A 163 34.48 13.90 -28.36
CA LYS A 163 35.59 12.94 -28.44
C LYS A 163 35.08 11.50 -28.38
N SER A 164 35.54 10.68 -29.32
CA SER A 164 35.36 9.24 -29.29
C SER A 164 36.64 8.55 -28.85
N TRP A 165 36.49 7.42 -28.17
CA TRP A 165 37.59 6.63 -27.59
C TRP A 165 37.57 5.18 -28.09
N SER A 166 36.52 4.80 -28.81
CA SER A 166 36.42 3.54 -29.55
C SER A 166 35.91 3.76 -30.97
N THR A 167 36.14 2.78 -31.85
CA THR A 167 35.46 2.69 -33.14
C THR A 167 34.53 1.48 -33.14
N ILE A 168 33.38 1.60 -33.79
CA ILE A 168 32.34 0.58 -33.87
C ILE A 168 32.06 0.28 -35.36
N PRO A 169 31.94 -1.00 -35.76
CA PRO A 169 31.54 -1.37 -37.11
C PRO A 169 30.13 -0.86 -37.46
N LEU A 170 29.98 -0.31 -38.67
CA LEU A 170 28.72 0.12 -39.26
C LEU A 170 28.32 -0.86 -40.37
N TYR A 171 27.06 -1.30 -40.36
CA TYR A 171 26.50 -2.22 -41.35
C TYR A 171 25.33 -1.57 -42.07
N ILE A 172 25.12 -1.88 -43.35
CA ILE A 172 23.81 -1.70 -43.99
C ILE A 172 23.00 -2.97 -43.74
N VAL A 173 21.85 -2.82 -43.11
CA VAL A 173 20.90 -3.89 -42.81
C VAL A 173 19.63 -3.67 -43.64
N ARG A 174 19.18 -4.73 -44.31
CA ARG A 174 18.02 -4.72 -45.20
C ARG A 174 16.84 -5.41 -44.52
N PHE A 175 15.69 -4.74 -44.53
CA PHE A 175 14.43 -5.21 -43.97
C PHE A 175 13.39 -5.31 -45.08
N ASP A 176 12.58 -6.38 -45.07
CA ASP A 176 11.40 -6.47 -45.94
C ASP A 176 10.30 -5.58 -45.36
N ALA A 177 9.60 -4.79 -46.18
CA ALA A 177 8.54 -3.89 -45.68
C ALA A 177 7.39 -4.65 -44.96
N SER A 178 7.24 -5.95 -45.24
CA SER A 178 6.28 -6.84 -44.59
C SER A 178 6.64 -7.30 -43.17
N SER A 179 7.88 -7.10 -42.71
CA SER A 179 8.29 -7.33 -41.31
C SER A 179 8.21 -6.09 -40.41
N ILE A 180 7.98 -4.91 -40.99
CA ILE A 180 7.84 -3.65 -40.26
C ILE A 180 6.36 -3.35 -40.01
N GLN A 181 5.99 -3.08 -38.76
CA GLN A 181 4.60 -2.90 -38.35
C GLN A 181 3.94 -1.70 -39.06
N ASP A 182 4.61 -0.56 -39.05
CA ASP A 182 4.07 0.73 -39.53
C ASP A 182 4.13 0.91 -41.07
N PHE A 183 4.70 -0.04 -41.80
CA PHE A 183 4.76 0.00 -43.26
C PHE A 183 3.53 -0.67 -43.88
N ASP A 184 2.88 0.04 -44.80
CA ASP A 184 1.93 -0.54 -45.74
C ASP A 184 2.72 -1.18 -46.88
N SER A 185 2.70 -2.52 -46.95
CA SER A 185 3.54 -3.31 -47.87
C SER A 185 3.00 -3.36 -49.31
N GLY A 186 1.88 -2.70 -49.60
CA GLY A 186 1.23 -2.68 -50.89
C GLY A 186 0.79 -4.06 -51.40
N GLU A 187 0.29 -4.12 -52.64
CA GLU A 187 -0.21 -5.36 -53.25
C GLU A 187 0.89 -6.38 -53.61
N ARG A 188 2.17 -5.95 -53.65
CA ARG A 188 3.28 -6.79 -54.16
C ARG A 188 4.22 -7.34 -53.10
N GLY A 189 4.30 -6.74 -51.90
CA GLY A 189 5.09 -7.28 -50.79
C GLY A 189 6.59 -7.51 -51.06
N MET A 190 7.14 -6.84 -52.08
CA MET A 190 8.54 -6.94 -52.51
C MET A 190 9.38 -5.71 -52.13
N ASP A 191 8.77 -4.70 -51.52
CA ASP A 191 9.46 -3.47 -51.15
C ASP A 191 10.37 -3.70 -49.94
N GLN A 192 11.55 -3.08 -49.95
CA GLN A 192 12.60 -3.26 -48.96
C GLN A 192 13.14 -1.90 -48.51
N VAL A 193 13.54 -1.81 -47.24
CA VAL A 193 14.22 -0.63 -46.69
C VAL A 193 15.60 -1.04 -46.18
N THR A 194 16.60 -0.23 -46.49
CA THR A 194 17.98 -0.39 -46.00
C THR A 194 18.30 0.71 -45.00
N VAL A 195 18.91 0.34 -43.88
CA VAL A 195 19.28 1.27 -42.79
C VAL A 195 20.73 1.01 -42.39
N ASP A 196 21.50 2.07 -42.14
CA ASP A 196 22.84 1.98 -41.58
C ASP A 196 22.77 1.87 -40.04
N ILE A 197 23.31 0.77 -39.50
CA ILE A 197 23.17 0.40 -38.09
C ILE A 197 24.55 0.02 -37.51
N TYR A 198 24.90 0.63 -36.39
CA TYR A 198 26.11 0.32 -35.64
C TYR A 198 25.99 -1.03 -34.95
N GLN A 199 27.09 -1.80 -34.88
CA GLN A 199 27.08 -3.16 -34.34
C GLN A 199 26.48 -3.27 -32.93
N SER A 200 26.63 -2.26 -32.08
CA SER A 200 26.06 -2.21 -30.72
C SER A 200 24.53 -2.36 -30.67
N TRP A 201 23.85 -2.10 -31.78
CA TRP A 201 22.40 -2.23 -31.95
C TRP A 201 21.96 -3.54 -32.62
N LEU A 202 22.87 -4.46 -32.92
CA LEU A 202 22.57 -5.72 -33.60
C LEU A 202 22.80 -6.91 -32.68
N ALA A 203 21.91 -7.89 -32.76
CA ALA A 203 22.02 -9.21 -32.15
C ALA A 203 21.87 -10.29 -33.23
N PRO A 204 22.48 -11.47 -33.07
CA PRO A 204 22.26 -12.60 -33.98
C PRO A 204 20.78 -13.02 -34.02
N ALA A 205 20.31 -13.43 -35.19
CA ALA A 205 19.01 -14.03 -35.39
C ALA A 205 19.10 -15.15 -36.45
N ASP A 206 18.04 -15.94 -36.60
CA ASP A 206 17.96 -17.02 -37.58
C ASP A 206 16.90 -16.76 -38.66
N ALA A 207 16.91 -17.60 -39.69
CA ALA A 207 15.93 -17.51 -40.77
C ALA A 207 14.49 -17.76 -40.28
N ALA A 208 14.30 -18.52 -39.20
CA ALA A 208 12.97 -18.77 -38.62
C ALA A 208 12.39 -17.52 -37.96
N ALA A 209 13.21 -16.73 -37.26
CA ALA A 209 12.84 -15.44 -36.70
C ALA A 209 12.52 -14.40 -37.78
N LEU A 210 13.23 -14.41 -38.90
CA LEU A 210 12.95 -13.53 -40.05
C LEU A 210 11.64 -13.91 -40.75
N GLU A 211 11.39 -15.19 -41.00
CA GLU A 211 10.16 -15.66 -41.64
C GLU A 211 8.94 -15.46 -40.72
N GLY A 212 9.07 -15.76 -39.43
CA GLY A 212 8.02 -15.60 -38.43
C GLY A 212 7.58 -14.15 -38.16
N GLN A 213 8.36 -13.16 -38.60
CA GLN A 213 8.00 -11.74 -38.52
C GLN A 213 7.23 -11.22 -39.74
N ARG A 214 7.15 -11.98 -40.84
CA ARG A 214 6.40 -11.55 -42.03
C ARG A 214 4.91 -11.58 -41.74
N LYS A 215 4.21 -10.46 -42.00
CA LYS A 215 2.74 -10.39 -41.99
C LYS A 215 2.16 -11.48 -42.92
N LYS A 216 1.53 -12.54 -42.37
CA LYS A 216 0.81 -13.57 -43.16
C LYS A 216 -0.19 -12.88 -44.10
N ARG A 217 -0.19 -13.22 -45.40
CA ARG A 217 -1.14 -12.63 -46.36
C ARG A 217 -2.54 -13.18 -46.10
N PRO A 218 -3.62 -12.47 -46.48
CA PRO A 218 -4.98 -13.03 -46.46
C PRO A 218 -5.11 -14.36 -47.22
N ALA A 219 -4.30 -14.57 -48.27
CA ALA A 219 -4.23 -15.82 -49.01
C ALA A 219 -3.56 -16.97 -48.22
N ASP A 220 -2.61 -16.67 -47.33
CA ASP A 220 -1.94 -17.68 -46.50
C ASP A 220 -2.84 -18.10 -45.33
N LEU A 221 -3.62 -17.16 -44.80
CA LEU A 221 -4.65 -17.42 -43.78
C LEU A 221 -5.83 -18.24 -44.30
N ALA A 222 -6.07 -18.25 -45.62
CA ALA A 222 -7.13 -19.05 -46.25
C ALA A 222 -6.77 -20.53 -46.45
N ALA A 223 -5.50 -20.91 -46.28
CA ALA A 223 -5.02 -22.28 -46.48
C ALA A 223 -5.09 -23.15 -45.20
N GLU A 224 -5.13 -22.54 -44.02
CA GLU A 224 -5.18 -23.23 -42.72
C GLU A 224 -6.64 -23.54 -42.32
N GLN A 225 -7.22 -24.63 -42.87
CA GLN A 225 -8.44 -25.21 -42.29
C GLN A 225 -8.13 -25.92 -40.97
N PRO A 226 -8.90 -25.67 -39.89
CA PRO A 226 -8.63 -26.30 -38.60
C PRO A 226 -9.03 -27.77 -38.61
N GLN A 227 -8.04 -28.67 -38.56
CA GLN A 227 -8.29 -30.09 -38.35
C GLN A 227 -8.72 -30.37 -36.90
N SER A 228 -9.77 -31.17 -36.76
CA SER A 228 -10.34 -31.58 -35.47
C SER A 228 -9.36 -32.38 -34.62
N HIS A 229 -9.15 -31.97 -33.36
CA HIS A 229 -8.40 -32.78 -32.39
C HIS A 229 -9.34 -33.74 -31.66
N PRO A 230 -9.12 -35.07 -31.70
CA PRO A 230 -9.84 -36.03 -30.87
C PRO A 230 -9.21 -36.16 -29.47
N ASP A 231 -9.98 -36.75 -28.54
CA ASP A 231 -9.59 -37.05 -27.16
C ASP A 231 -8.28 -37.83 -27.02
N CYS A 232 -7.52 -37.54 -25.95
CA CYS A 232 -6.83 -38.61 -25.23
C CYS A 232 -6.69 -38.33 -23.73
N LYS A 233 -7.43 -39.10 -22.91
CA LYS A 233 -7.16 -39.26 -21.48
C LYS A 233 -6.11 -40.36 -21.28
N ARG A 234 -5.07 -40.14 -20.46
CA ARG A 234 -4.62 -41.09 -19.40
C ARG A 234 -3.51 -40.51 -18.53
N ALA A 235 -3.24 -41.19 -17.42
CA ALA A 235 -2.53 -40.67 -16.25
C ALA A 235 -1.26 -41.46 -15.90
N ARG A 236 -0.42 -40.84 -15.05
CA ARG A 236 0.59 -41.38 -14.09
C ARG A 236 1.19 -42.77 -14.33
N THR A 237 2.52 -42.84 -14.22
CA THR A 237 3.22 -43.69 -13.23
C THR A 237 4.57 -43.09 -12.85
N ASP A 238 4.96 -43.29 -11.59
CA ASP A 238 6.26 -42.94 -11.00
C ASP A 238 7.37 -43.92 -11.39
N GLU A 239 8.66 -43.57 -11.17
CA GLU A 239 9.60 -44.41 -10.41
C GLU A 239 10.94 -43.71 -10.07
N HIS A 240 11.59 -44.17 -8.99
CA HIS A 240 12.79 -43.58 -8.39
C HIS A 240 14.09 -44.26 -8.84
N THR A 241 15.24 -43.60 -8.62
CA THR A 241 16.47 -44.30 -8.21
C THR A 241 17.30 -43.44 -7.25
N ALA A 242 17.92 -44.04 -6.23
CA ALA A 242 18.62 -43.36 -5.13
C ALA A 242 19.98 -44.01 -4.82
N HIS A 243 20.69 -43.43 -3.83
CA HIS A 243 21.96 -43.88 -3.20
C HIS A 243 23.25 -43.57 -4.00
N GLN A 244 24.40 -43.18 -3.44
CA GLN A 244 24.91 -43.02 -2.05
C GLN A 244 26.20 -42.12 -2.11
N ASP A 245 26.85 -41.53 -1.09
CA ASP A 245 26.73 -41.44 0.39
C ASP A 245 27.64 -40.27 0.92
N HIS A 246 27.69 -40.08 2.25
CA HIS A 246 28.79 -39.57 3.09
C HIS A 246 28.97 -38.07 3.46
N VAL A 247 28.65 -37.81 4.75
CA VAL A 247 29.48 -37.14 5.80
C VAL A 247 29.75 -35.62 5.73
N HIS A 248 29.08 -34.91 6.65
CA HIS A 248 29.43 -33.67 7.39
C HIS A 248 30.35 -32.60 6.76
N ASP A 249 29.78 -31.42 6.49
CA ASP A 249 30.12 -30.22 7.26
C ASP A 249 28.96 -29.18 7.21
N HIS A 250 28.65 -28.51 8.32
CA HIS A 250 27.70 -27.40 8.32
C HIS A 250 28.45 -26.09 8.16
N VAL A 251 28.80 -25.76 6.91
CA VAL A 251 29.34 -24.45 6.57
C VAL A 251 28.26 -23.40 6.89
N HIS A 252 28.49 -22.65 7.97
CA HIS A 252 27.81 -21.37 8.15
C HIS A 252 28.27 -20.44 7.02
N GLU A 253 27.42 -20.23 6.00
CA GLU A 253 27.62 -19.12 5.07
C GLU A 253 27.80 -17.83 5.90
N GLU A 254 28.80 -17.02 5.55
CA GLU A 254 29.04 -15.80 6.30
C GLU A 254 27.81 -14.89 6.31
N ARG A 255 27.63 -14.17 7.42
CA ARG A 255 26.46 -13.30 7.63
C ARG A 255 26.22 -12.32 6.47
N HIS A 256 27.31 -11.83 5.85
CA HIS A 256 27.24 -10.93 4.70
C HIS A 256 26.59 -11.58 3.47
N THR A 257 26.73 -12.90 3.27
CA THR A 257 26.13 -13.63 2.13
C THR A 257 24.63 -13.81 2.30
N VAL A 258 24.18 -14.04 3.55
CA VAL A 258 22.75 -14.13 3.90
C VAL A 258 22.10 -12.76 3.83
N GLU A 259 22.77 -11.71 4.32
CA GLU A 259 22.30 -10.32 4.21
C GLU A 259 22.28 -9.85 2.74
N GLN A 260 23.27 -10.23 1.91
CA GLN A 260 23.26 -9.92 0.47
C GLN A 260 22.10 -10.62 -0.27
N ARG A 261 21.80 -11.88 0.02
CA ARG A 261 20.62 -12.56 -0.55
C ARG A 261 19.29 -11.92 -0.14
N ALA A 262 19.21 -11.35 1.07
CA ALA A 262 18.04 -10.57 1.49
C ALA A 262 17.96 -9.23 0.74
N VAL A 263 19.08 -8.53 0.55
CA VAL A 263 19.16 -7.29 -0.26
C VAL A 263 18.82 -7.55 -1.74
N ASP A 264 19.25 -8.67 -2.30
CA ASP A 264 18.96 -9.05 -3.70
C ASP A 264 17.48 -9.46 -3.90
N ALA A 265 16.77 -9.83 -2.83
CA ALA A 265 15.34 -10.12 -2.83
C ALA A 265 14.46 -8.88 -2.62
N GLU A 266 14.98 -7.80 -2.02
CA GLU A 266 14.26 -6.53 -1.80
C GLU A 266 14.27 -5.62 -3.05
N ALA A 267 13.45 -5.99 -4.04
CA ALA A 267 13.15 -5.22 -5.26
C ALA A 267 14.39 -4.84 -6.11
N ALA A 268 14.67 -5.70 -7.12
CA ALA A 268 15.79 -5.59 -8.06
C ALA A 268 16.16 -4.14 -8.41
N CYS A 269 17.26 -3.67 -7.80
CA CYS A 269 17.72 -2.30 -7.97
C CYS A 269 18.09 -2.03 -9.44
N PRO A 270 17.54 -0.99 -10.09
CA PRO A 270 17.87 -0.64 -11.46
C PRO A 270 19.38 -0.47 -11.64
N ALA A 271 19.95 -1.12 -12.67
CA ALA A 271 21.39 -1.11 -12.90
C ALA A 271 21.98 0.31 -12.93
N ILE A 272 21.26 1.25 -13.55
CA ILE A 272 21.64 2.67 -13.60
C ILE A 272 21.70 3.35 -12.23
N ALA A 273 20.85 2.97 -11.27
CA ALA A 273 20.85 3.52 -9.92
C ALA A 273 22.11 3.06 -9.14
N ARG A 274 22.47 1.78 -9.25
CA ARG A 274 23.73 1.26 -8.68
C ARG A 274 24.95 1.91 -9.34
N ALA A 275 24.96 1.95 -10.68
CA ALA A 275 26.07 2.46 -11.46
C ALA A 275 26.36 3.94 -11.19
N LEU A 276 25.31 4.77 -11.14
CA LEU A 276 25.43 6.19 -10.82
C LEU A 276 26.09 6.41 -9.45
N VAL A 277 25.57 5.74 -8.41
CA VAL A 277 26.07 5.90 -7.04
C VAL A 277 27.50 5.37 -6.93
N SER A 278 27.78 4.20 -7.53
CA SER A 278 29.13 3.62 -7.60
C SER A 278 30.13 4.54 -8.29
N ALA A 279 29.82 5.05 -9.50
CA ALA A 279 30.69 5.95 -10.25
C ALA A 279 30.99 7.25 -9.48
N LEU A 280 30.00 7.84 -8.82
CA LEU A 280 30.18 9.06 -8.01
C LEU A 280 31.03 8.82 -6.75
N LEU A 281 30.91 7.65 -6.12
CA LEU A 281 31.74 7.23 -4.99
C LEU A 281 33.19 6.94 -5.42
N THR A 282 33.38 6.14 -6.48
CA THR A 282 34.71 5.80 -7.01
C THR A 282 35.48 7.03 -7.47
N LYS A 283 34.79 8.03 -8.05
CA LYS A 283 35.39 9.31 -8.44
C LYS A 283 35.58 10.29 -7.28
N GLY A 284 35.00 10.02 -6.11
CA GLY A 284 35.10 10.90 -4.93
C GLY A 284 34.24 12.17 -5.01
N VAL A 285 33.24 12.23 -5.91
CA VAL A 285 32.28 13.35 -5.99
C VAL A 285 31.40 13.38 -4.74
N ILE A 286 31.01 12.20 -4.25
CA ILE A 286 30.39 11.98 -2.94
C ILE A 286 31.24 10.98 -2.16
N GLY A 287 31.34 11.15 -0.84
CA GLY A 287 32.01 10.22 0.06
C GLY A 287 31.03 9.19 0.64
N ALA A 288 31.52 8.00 0.98
CA ALA A 288 30.70 6.93 1.55
C ALA A 288 30.00 7.35 2.85
N GLU A 289 30.70 8.06 3.75
CA GLU A 289 30.13 8.59 5.00
C GLU A 289 29.11 9.71 4.77
N GLU A 290 29.30 10.56 3.75
CA GLU A 290 28.31 11.57 3.38
C GLU A 290 27.02 10.92 2.89
N LEU A 291 27.16 9.87 2.05
CA LEU A 291 26.04 9.10 1.54
C LEU A 291 25.31 8.34 2.67
N ARG A 292 26.05 7.70 3.59
CA ARG A 292 25.49 7.04 4.78
C ARG A 292 24.67 8.01 5.63
N ALA A 293 25.26 9.16 6.00
CA ALA A 293 24.56 10.21 6.75
C ALA A 293 23.38 10.83 5.96
N GLY A 294 23.43 10.81 4.62
CA GLY A 294 22.32 11.19 3.76
C GLY A 294 21.15 10.20 3.82
N ILE A 295 21.44 8.89 3.78
CA ILE A 295 20.44 7.82 3.91
C ILE A 295 19.80 7.85 5.30
N GLU A 296 20.59 8.02 6.36
CA GLU A 296 20.09 8.15 7.74
C GLU A 296 19.12 9.32 7.92
N LYS A 297 19.34 10.45 7.22
CA LYS A 297 18.40 11.58 7.19
C LYS A 297 17.10 11.24 6.47
N VAL A 298 17.16 10.47 5.38
CA VAL A 298 15.97 9.98 4.68
C VAL A 298 15.16 9.04 5.57
N ASP A 299 15.82 8.09 6.24
CA ASP A 299 15.19 7.17 7.19
C ASP A 299 14.56 7.88 8.39
N ALA A 300 15.24 8.89 8.95
CA ALA A 300 14.69 9.71 10.03
C ALA A 300 13.46 10.51 9.57
N GLY A 301 13.45 11.00 8.33
CA GLY A 301 12.30 11.67 7.71
C GLY A 301 11.13 10.72 7.46
N ASP A 302 11.41 9.49 7.03
CA ASP A 302 10.41 8.46 6.76
C ASP A 302 9.74 7.92 8.05
N ARG A 303 10.49 7.80 9.15
CA ARG A 303 9.95 7.40 10.46
C ARG A 303 9.11 8.50 11.12
N ASN A 304 9.34 9.77 10.79
CA ASN A 304 8.72 10.93 11.43
C ASN A 304 7.81 11.74 10.48
N ARG A 305 7.23 11.11 9.46
CA ARG A 305 6.35 11.77 8.47
C ARG A 305 5.24 12.57 9.15
N GLY A 306 5.12 13.84 8.77
CA GLY A 306 4.14 14.78 9.34
C GLY A 306 4.49 15.37 10.71
N ALA A 307 5.47 14.85 11.47
CA ALA A 307 5.68 15.25 12.87
C ALA A 307 5.93 16.76 13.06
N VAL A 308 6.68 17.38 12.15
CA VAL A 308 6.96 18.82 12.18
C VAL A 308 5.72 19.63 11.79
N GLY A 309 4.97 19.22 10.77
CA GLY A 309 3.69 19.83 10.39
C GLY A 309 2.63 19.77 11.48
N ARG A 310 2.55 18.64 12.22
CA ARG A 310 1.64 18.48 13.37
C ARG A 310 1.85 19.56 14.42
N ARG A 311 3.11 19.90 14.75
CA ARG A 311 3.44 21.00 15.68
C ARG A 311 2.90 22.34 15.20
N VAL A 312 3.04 22.65 13.90
CA VAL A 312 2.54 23.90 13.31
C VAL A 312 1.02 23.98 13.36
N VAL A 313 0.31 22.90 13.01
CA VAL A 313 -1.15 22.83 13.04
C VAL A 313 -1.69 22.87 14.48
N ALA A 314 -1.10 22.11 15.40
CA ALA A 314 -1.50 22.12 16.82
C ALA A 314 -1.32 23.52 17.45
N ARG A 315 -0.21 24.20 17.15
CA ARG A 315 0.00 25.59 17.59
C ARG A 315 -1.05 26.53 17.02
N ALA A 316 -1.38 26.42 15.74
CA ALA A 316 -2.43 27.22 15.11
C ALA A 316 -3.83 26.94 15.67
N TRP A 317 -4.10 25.70 16.09
CA TRP A 317 -5.33 25.36 16.80
C TRP A 317 -5.37 25.93 18.23
N ALA A 318 -4.23 26.00 18.92
CA ALA A 318 -4.13 26.49 20.30
C ALA A 318 -4.03 28.03 20.43
N ASP A 319 -3.47 28.71 19.44
CA ASP A 319 -3.24 30.17 19.44
C ASP A 319 -3.74 30.82 18.14
N GLU A 320 -4.93 31.43 18.19
CA GLU A 320 -5.53 32.16 17.07
C GLU A 320 -4.66 33.35 16.59
N LYS A 321 -3.81 33.94 17.45
CA LYS A 321 -2.86 34.97 17.00
C LYS A 321 -1.75 34.34 16.17
N PHE A 322 -1.22 33.18 16.58
CA PHE A 322 -0.26 32.43 15.78
C PHE A 322 -0.87 31.98 14.47
N LYS A 323 -2.10 31.45 14.48
CA LYS A 323 -2.85 31.08 13.27
C LYS A 323 -3.01 32.26 12.29
N SER A 324 -3.37 33.44 12.79
CA SER A 324 -3.44 34.67 11.99
C SER A 324 -2.10 35.01 11.32
N ARG A 325 -0.96 34.85 12.03
CA ARG A 325 0.38 35.00 11.45
C ARG A 325 0.71 33.88 10.44
N LEU A 326 0.39 32.62 10.75
CA LEU A 326 0.62 31.46 9.90
C LEU A 326 -0.11 31.57 8.55
N LEU A 327 -1.33 32.09 8.53
CA LEU A 327 -2.09 32.30 7.30
C LEU A 327 -1.60 33.50 6.47
N SER A 328 -0.89 34.45 7.08
CA SER A 328 -0.34 35.65 6.42
C SER A 328 1.09 35.44 5.90
N ASP A 329 1.97 34.89 6.73
CA ASP A 329 3.35 34.52 6.39
C ASP A 329 3.75 33.26 7.17
N ALA A 330 3.53 32.11 6.53
CA ALA A 330 3.77 30.82 7.15
C ALA A 330 5.26 30.53 7.40
N ASN A 331 6.17 31.10 6.60
CA ASN A 331 7.62 30.92 6.81
C ASN A 331 8.08 31.63 8.09
N SER A 332 7.66 32.87 8.28
CA SER A 332 7.96 33.64 9.49
C SER A 332 7.29 33.01 10.72
N ALA A 333 6.01 32.62 10.63
CA ALA A 333 5.32 31.96 11.74
C ALA A 333 5.98 30.63 12.15
N CYS A 334 6.36 29.77 11.21
CA CYS A 334 7.07 28.53 11.54
C CYS A 334 8.43 28.79 12.23
N SER A 335 9.09 29.89 11.90
CA SER A 335 10.38 30.27 12.48
C SER A 335 10.25 30.61 13.98
N GLU A 336 9.09 31.09 14.44
CA GLU A 336 8.79 31.29 15.88
C GLU A 336 8.82 29.97 16.67
N LEU A 337 8.59 28.82 16.02
CA LEU A 337 8.64 27.48 16.61
C LEU A 337 10.00 26.78 16.42
N GLY A 338 11.00 27.50 15.90
CA GLY A 338 12.29 26.94 15.48
C GLY A 338 12.19 26.04 14.24
N ILE A 339 11.15 26.20 13.40
CA ILE A 339 10.89 25.35 12.24
C ILE A 339 11.24 26.11 10.95
N THR A 340 12.30 25.66 10.28
CA THR A 340 12.69 26.13 8.95
C THR A 340 11.74 25.59 7.87
N ALA A 341 10.66 26.31 7.58
CA ALA A 341 9.61 25.92 6.64
C ALA A 341 10.00 26.04 5.14
N THR A 342 11.18 25.58 4.77
CA THR A 342 11.62 25.48 3.36
C THR A 342 12.15 24.08 3.05
N ASN A 343 12.03 23.64 1.80
CA ASN A 343 12.61 22.38 1.37
C ASN A 343 14.15 22.41 1.40
N PRO A 344 14.84 21.27 1.59
CA PRO A 344 16.31 21.22 1.65
C PRO A 344 17.03 21.58 0.35
N THR A 345 16.35 21.45 -0.80
CA THR A 345 16.96 21.61 -2.13
C THR A 345 16.99 23.05 -2.64
N ALA A 346 16.04 23.89 -2.20
CA ALA A 346 15.88 25.28 -2.64
C ALA A 346 15.01 26.06 -1.65
N PRO A 347 15.18 27.39 -1.53
CA PRO A 347 14.24 28.25 -0.84
C PRO A 347 12.82 28.13 -1.41
N THR A 348 11.83 27.90 -0.56
CA THR A 348 10.42 27.77 -0.94
C THR A 348 9.51 28.56 -0.01
N LYS A 349 8.45 29.15 -0.57
CA LYS A 349 7.44 29.88 0.19
C LYS A 349 6.35 28.92 0.67
N LEU A 350 6.16 28.78 1.98
CA LEU A 350 5.04 28.04 2.55
C LEU A 350 3.78 28.92 2.46
N VAL A 351 2.67 28.33 1.99
CA VAL A 351 1.34 28.94 2.04
C VAL A 351 0.38 27.94 2.67
N VAL A 352 -0.42 28.39 3.63
CA VAL A 352 -1.31 27.56 4.43
C VAL A 352 -2.76 27.88 4.07
N PHE A 353 -3.55 26.85 3.78
CA PHE A 353 -4.97 26.97 3.45
C PHE A 353 -5.82 26.39 4.58
N GLU A 354 -6.56 27.25 5.28
CA GLU A 354 -7.51 26.88 6.33
C GLU A 354 -8.75 26.20 5.74
N GLN A 355 -9.05 24.98 6.18
CA GLN A 355 -10.34 24.34 5.86
C GLN A 355 -11.50 25.14 6.46
N LYS A 356 -12.59 25.29 5.71
CA LYS A 356 -13.81 25.99 6.17
C LYS A 356 -15.05 25.15 5.85
N PRO A 357 -16.21 25.42 6.47
CA PRO A 357 -17.44 24.66 6.17
C PRO A 357 -17.86 24.73 4.69
N GLN A 358 -17.57 25.86 4.01
CA GLN A 358 -17.89 26.09 2.60
C GLN A 358 -16.76 25.75 1.62
N GLU A 359 -15.52 25.52 2.10
CA GLU A 359 -14.32 25.33 1.26
C GLU A 359 -13.49 24.14 1.77
N HIS A 360 -13.39 23.09 0.95
CA HIS A 360 -12.47 21.97 1.17
C HIS A 360 -11.25 22.06 0.25
N HIS A 361 -10.09 22.31 0.83
CA HIS A 361 -8.81 22.38 0.16
C HIS A 361 -8.18 20.99 -0.03
N LEU A 362 -7.59 20.76 -1.20
CA LEU A 362 -6.82 19.55 -1.55
C LEU A 362 -5.52 19.95 -2.26
N ILE A 363 -4.38 19.36 -1.89
CA ILE A 363 -3.07 19.69 -2.48
C ILE A 363 -2.62 18.60 -3.45
N VAL A 364 -2.05 19.00 -4.59
CA VAL A 364 -1.44 18.10 -5.58
C VAL A 364 -0.18 18.75 -6.19
N CYS A 365 0.64 17.96 -6.88
CA CYS A 365 1.58 18.46 -7.87
C CYS A 365 1.41 17.64 -9.15
N THR A 366 0.67 18.17 -10.13
CA THR A 366 0.30 17.42 -11.35
C THR A 366 1.53 17.03 -12.18
N LEU A 367 2.54 17.90 -12.23
CA LEU A 367 3.72 17.77 -13.08
C LEU A 367 4.82 16.85 -12.51
N CYS A 368 4.91 16.72 -11.17
CA CYS A 368 5.87 15.81 -10.54
C CYS A 368 5.43 15.33 -9.15
N SER A 369 5.85 16.03 -8.09
CA SER A 369 5.68 15.60 -6.70
C SER A 369 6.05 16.69 -5.68
N CYS A 370 5.94 17.98 -6.03
CA CYS A 370 6.24 19.10 -5.13
C CYS A 370 5.47 18.96 -3.80
N TYR A 371 6.20 19.04 -2.69
CA TYR A 371 5.72 18.68 -1.36
C TYR A 371 6.53 19.42 -0.28
N PRO A 372 5.93 19.84 0.86
CA PRO A 372 6.64 20.51 1.95
C PRO A 372 7.45 19.49 2.78
N LEU A 373 8.60 19.04 2.23
CA LEU A 373 9.39 17.93 2.76
C LEU A 373 9.78 18.11 4.23
N THR A 374 10.15 19.33 4.62
CA THR A 374 10.60 19.65 5.99
C THR A 374 9.46 19.64 7.02
N LEU A 375 8.20 19.76 6.58
CA LEU A 375 7.03 19.64 7.47
C LEU A 375 6.45 18.22 7.49
N LEU A 376 6.35 17.59 6.31
CA LEU A 376 5.56 16.39 6.11
C LEU A 376 6.37 15.11 5.84
N GLY A 377 7.70 15.21 5.73
CA GLY A 377 8.56 14.10 5.31
C GLY A 377 8.50 13.87 3.80
N LEU A 378 8.95 12.70 3.33
CA LEU A 378 8.82 12.35 1.92
C LEU A 378 7.34 12.21 1.53
N SER A 379 7.02 12.58 0.29
CA SER A 379 5.68 12.38 -0.27
C SER A 379 5.36 10.89 -0.40
N PRO A 380 4.13 10.46 -0.04
CA PRO A 380 3.70 9.07 -0.19
C PRO A 380 3.55 8.69 -1.67
N ASP A 381 3.53 7.39 -1.96
CA ASP A 381 3.43 6.90 -3.34
C ASP A 381 2.14 7.29 -4.03
N TRP A 382 1.01 7.25 -3.31
CA TRP A 382 -0.26 7.73 -3.84
C TRP A 382 -0.18 9.19 -4.31
N TYR A 383 0.59 10.06 -3.64
CA TYR A 383 0.73 11.46 -4.05
C TYR A 383 1.59 11.62 -5.32
N LYS A 384 2.60 10.76 -5.48
CA LYS A 384 3.47 10.69 -6.68
C LYS A 384 2.80 9.97 -7.86
N SER A 385 1.75 9.20 -7.60
CA SER A 385 1.05 8.33 -8.55
C SER A 385 0.41 9.09 -9.72
N ARG A 386 0.30 8.43 -10.87
CA ARG A 386 -0.33 9.00 -12.06
C ARG A 386 -1.85 9.14 -11.87
N GLU A 387 -2.41 8.19 -11.13
CA GLU A 387 -3.79 8.10 -10.69
C GLU A 387 -4.17 9.37 -9.93
N TYR A 388 -3.46 9.73 -8.85
CA TYR A 388 -3.74 10.94 -8.09
C TYR A 388 -3.48 12.20 -8.90
N ARG A 389 -2.32 12.30 -9.56
CA ARG A 389 -1.88 13.52 -10.27
C ARG A 389 -2.78 13.90 -11.44
N SER A 390 -3.32 12.94 -12.18
CA SER A 390 -4.25 13.22 -13.28
C SER A 390 -5.69 13.50 -12.81
N ARG A 391 -6.12 12.82 -11.74
CA ARG A 391 -7.52 12.85 -11.28
C ARG A 391 -7.81 13.97 -10.28
N ALA A 392 -6.87 14.33 -9.40
CA ALA A 392 -7.13 15.29 -8.31
C ALA A 392 -7.57 16.67 -8.82
N VAL A 393 -7.07 17.16 -9.95
CA VAL A 393 -7.51 18.43 -10.56
C VAL A 393 -8.80 18.31 -11.40
N ARG A 394 -9.17 17.09 -11.81
CA ARG A 394 -10.25 16.82 -12.77
C ARG A 394 -11.54 16.36 -12.11
N GLU A 395 -11.43 15.47 -11.14
CA GLU A 395 -12.53 14.87 -10.39
C GLU A 395 -12.20 14.78 -8.87
N PRO A 396 -11.82 15.90 -8.22
CA PRO A 396 -11.36 15.90 -6.84
C PRO A 396 -12.33 15.24 -5.86
N ARG A 397 -13.65 15.40 -6.05
CA ARG A 397 -14.67 14.74 -5.22
C ARG A 397 -14.64 13.20 -5.34
N ALA A 398 -14.33 12.65 -6.50
CA ALA A 398 -14.23 11.21 -6.70
C ALA A 398 -12.94 10.66 -6.05
N VAL A 399 -11.83 11.39 -6.22
CA VAL A 399 -10.54 11.10 -5.54
C VAL A 399 -10.71 11.13 -4.02
N LEU A 400 -11.30 12.18 -3.46
CA LEU A 400 -11.59 12.30 -2.02
C LEU A 400 -12.49 11.15 -1.53
N LYS A 401 -13.54 10.79 -2.28
CA LYS A 401 -14.43 9.66 -1.98
C LYS A 401 -13.70 8.29 -1.92
N GLU A 402 -12.60 8.14 -2.65
CA GLU A 402 -11.71 6.97 -2.55
C GLU A 402 -10.80 7.02 -1.31
N PHE A 403 -10.39 8.19 -0.83
CA PHE A 403 -9.76 8.35 0.50
C PHE A 403 -10.77 8.22 1.65
N GLY A 404 -12.05 8.00 1.36
CA GLY A 404 -13.15 7.94 2.34
C GLY A 404 -13.87 9.28 2.52
N THR A 405 -13.22 10.38 2.17
CA THR A 405 -13.69 11.76 2.37
C THR A 405 -14.83 12.15 1.41
N HIS A 406 -16.05 12.25 1.93
CA HIS A 406 -17.19 12.80 1.18
C HIS A 406 -17.28 14.31 1.41
N ILE A 407 -17.32 15.08 0.31
CA ILE A 407 -17.54 16.53 0.36
C ILE A 407 -18.99 16.83 -0.06
N PRO A 408 -19.80 17.49 0.78
CA PRO A 408 -21.16 17.92 0.45
C PRO A 408 -21.25 18.68 -0.87
N ALA A 409 -22.39 18.58 -1.55
CA ALA A 409 -22.57 19.15 -2.89
C ALA A 409 -22.42 20.68 -2.91
N ASP A 410 -22.77 21.33 -1.80
CA ASP A 410 -22.72 22.78 -1.53
C ASP A 410 -21.35 23.27 -1.02
N THR A 411 -20.53 22.41 -0.41
CA THR A 411 -19.13 22.74 -0.08
C THR A 411 -18.27 22.76 -1.36
N GLN A 412 -17.60 23.88 -1.65
CA GLN A 412 -16.67 24.01 -2.77
C GLN A 412 -15.41 23.16 -2.52
N VAL A 413 -14.90 22.46 -3.54
CA VAL A 413 -13.56 21.85 -3.48
C VAL A 413 -12.56 22.73 -4.23
N VAL A 414 -11.47 23.10 -3.57
CA VAL A 414 -10.42 23.98 -4.10
C VAL A 414 -9.12 23.19 -4.17
N VAL A 415 -8.66 22.91 -5.37
CA VAL A 415 -7.45 22.11 -5.61
C VAL A 415 -6.25 23.04 -5.84
N HIS A 416 -5.19 22.85 -5.05
CA HIS A 416 -3.98 23.64 -5.09
C HIS A 416 -2.84 22.85 -5.74
N ASP A 417 -2.48 23.21 -6.97
CA ASP A 417 -1.41 22.55 -7.72
C ASP A 417 -0.06 23.23 -7.49
N SER A 418 0.87 22.54 -6.82
CA SER A 418 2.19 23.04 -6.44
C SER A 418 3.16 22.97 -7.63
N THR A 419 3.01 23.92 -8.57
CA THR A 419 3.75 23.95 -9.84
C THR A 419 5.08 24.73 -9.80
N ALA A 420 5.20 25.70 -8.88
CA ALA A 420 6.35 26.62 -8.72
C ALA A 420 6.96 26.53 -7.31
N ASP A 421 7.60 27.59 -6.80
CA ASP A 421 8.33 27.60 -5.52
C ASP A 421 7.47 27.72 -4.26
N CYS A 422 6.14 27.75 -4.43
CA CYS A 422 5.23 27.63 -3.30
C CYS A 422 5.09 26.16 -2.86
N ARG A 423 5.11 25.94 -1.56
CA ARG A 423 4.73 24.66 -0.94
C ARG A 423 3.46 24.89 -0.13
N PHE A 424 2.51 23.99 -0.27
CA PHE A 424 1.19 24.13 0.32
C PHE A 424 1.04 23.22 1.54
N LEU A 425 0.26 23.67 2.51
CA LEU A 425 -0.18 22.91 3.67
C LEU A 425 -1.66 23.20 3.90
N VAL A 426 -2.47 22.16 4.12
CA VAL A 426 -3.83 22.35 4.63
C VAL A 426 -3.74 22.52 6.15
N LEU A 427 -4.38 23.55 6.68
CA LEU A 427 -4.70 23.66 8.10
C LEU A 427 -6.09 23.02 8.28
N PRO A 428 -6.19 21.76 8.75
CA PRO A 428 -7.48 21.11 8.96
C PRO A 428 -8.31 21.85 10.02
N ASN A 429 -9.64 21.67 9.96
CA ASN A 429 -10.55 22.19 10.98
C ASN A 429 -10.16 21.65 12.37
N ARG A 430 -10.01 22.53 13.38
CA ARG A 430 -9.86 22.09 14.77
C ARG A 430 -11.12 21.30 15.14
N PRO A 431 -11.00 20.02 15.50
CA PRO A 431 -12.18 19.21 15.71
C PRO A 431 -12.71 19.56 17.12
N LYS A 432 -13.99 19.98 17.26
CA LYS A 432 -14.64 20.44 18.53
C LYS A 432 -14.50 19.44 19.69
N GLY A 433 -14.56 19.89 20.94
CA GLY A 433 -14.29 19.06 22.14
C GLY A 433 -12.80 19.03 22.53
N THR A 434 -11.92 19.52 21.63
CA THR A 434 -10.47 19.54 21.88
C THR A 434 -10.08 20.81 22.61
N GLU A 435 -11.00 21.73 22.93
CA GLU A 435 -10.71 23.13 23.26
C GLU A 435 -9.68 23.26 24.40
N ALA A 436 -9.77 22.38 25.40
CA ALA A 436 -8.88 22.31 26.57
C ALA A 436 -7.65 21.37 26.41
N TRP A 437 -7.42 20.77 25.25
CA TRP A 437 -6.29 19.87 25.01
C TRP A 437 -4.97 20.65 24.87
N SER A 438 -3.87 20.07 25.36
CA SER A 438 -2.52 20.63 25.15
C SER A 438 -2.05 20.46 23.70
N GLU A 439 -1.04 21.23 23.27
CA GLU A 439 -0.49 21.13 21.93
C GLU A 439 0.08 19.73 21.62
N GLU A 440 0.60 19.02 22.62
CA GLU A 440 1.06 17.63 22.48
C GLU A 440 -0.11 16.69 22.17
N LYS A 441 -1.22 16.80 22.91
CA LYS A 441 -2.40 15.96 22.69
C LYS A 441 -3.10 16.30 21.36
N LEU A 442 -3.07 17.56 20.93
CA LEU A 442 -3.56 17.99 19.61
C LEU A 442 -2.73 17.39 18.46
N GLN A 443 -1.40 17.26 18.62
CA GLN A 443 -0.53 16.65 17.60
C GLN A 443 -0.91 15.21 17.26
N GLU A 444 -1.42 14.46 18.24
CA GLU A 444 -1.71 13.02 18.10
C GLU A 444 -2.87 12.72 17.13
N ILE A 445 -3.81 13.66 16.98
CA ILE A 445 -4.96 13.53 16.07
C ILE A 445 -4.74 14.17 14.68
N ILE A 446 -3.61 14.84 14.48
CA ILE A 446 -3.27 15.48 13.19
C ILE A 446 -2.52 14.48 12.31
N THR A 447 -3.17 13.96 11.28
CA THR A 447 -2.53 13.07 10.30
C THR A 447 -1.78 13.87 9.23
N ARG A 448 -0.82 13.23 8.55
CA ARG A 448 -0.21 13.83 7.35
C ARG A 448 -1.27 14.09 6.28
N ASP A 449 -2.19 13.15 6.12
CA ASP A 449 -3.18 13.19 5.05
C ASP A 449 -4.24 14.28 5.30
N SER A 450 -4.56 14.62 6.56
CA SER A 450 -5.39 15.79 6.87
C SER A 450 -4.69 17.12 6.52
N MET A 451 -3.36 17.17 6.62
CA MET A 451 -2.53 18.30 6.18
C MET A 451 -2.32 18.38 4.65
N ILE A 452 -2.79 17.39 3.89
CA ILE A 452 -2.92 17.42 2.41
C ILE A 452 -4.39 17.61 1.98
N GLY A 453 -5.33 17.39 2.89
CA GLY A 453 -6.78 17.47 2.65
C GLY A 453 -7.43 16.15 2.20
N ALA A 454 -6.76 15.00 2.39
CA ALA A 454 -7.17 13.71 1.82
C ALA A 454 -8.08 12.86 2.73
N LEU A 455 -7.81 12.74 4.04
CA LEU A 455 -8.45 11.75 4.94
C LEU A 455 -9.22 12.37 6.11
N GLU A 456 -10.39 11.80 6.42
CA GLU A 456 -11.09 11.94 7.71
C GLU A 456 -11.94 10.67 7.98
N LEU A 457 -11.93 10.13 9.22
CA LEU A 457 -12.49 8.81 9.58
C LEU A 457 -14.03 8.75 9.53
N GLY A 458 -14.72 9.76 10.06
CA GLY A 458 -16.19 9.75 10.11
C GLY A 458 -16.82 9.74 8.73
N ASN A 459 -16.14 10.27 7.71
CA ASN A 459 -16.63 10.19 6.34
C ASN A 459 -16.77 8.74 5.80
N LEU A 460 -16.07 7.75 6.40
CA LEU A 460 -16.31 6.32 6.12
C LEU A 460 -17.59 5.81 6.79
N ILE A 461 -17.84 6.24 8.03
CA ILE A 461 -19.02 5.87 8.82
C ILE A 461 -20.29 6.40 8.15
N GLU A 462 -20.26 7.63 7.61
CA GLU A 462 -21.34 8.21 6.79
C GLU A 462 -21.54 7.45 5.47
N LYS A 463 -20.44 7.18 4.75
CA LYS A 463 -20.46 6.58 3.40
C LYS A 463 -21.15 5.22 3.34
N TYR A 464 -20.98 4.41 4.38
CA TYR A 464 -21.49 3.04 4.45
C TYR A 464 -22.62 2.88 5.49
N ASP A 465 -23.09 4.00 6.08
CA ASP A 465 -24.01 4.06 7.23
C ASP A 465 -23.68 3.05 8.34
N LEU A 466 -22.39 2.97 8.70
CA LEU A 466 -21.93 2.04 9.74
C LEU A 466 -22.45 2.48 11.11
N ASP A 467 -22.88 1.56 11.95
CA ASP A 467 -23.36 1.87 13.30
C ASP A 467 -22.27 2.41 14.23
N GLY A 468 -20.99 2.25 13.90
CA GLY A 468 -19.90 2.69 14.76
C GLY A 468 -18.50 2.25 14.28
N VAL A 469 -17.58 2.10 15.24
CA VAL A 469 -16.23 1.59 15.05
C VAL A 469 -15.96 0.54 16.13
N ASP A 470 -15.49 -0.63 15.71
CA ASP A 470 -14.97 -1.66 16.60
C ASP A 470 -13.43 -1.67 16.60
N TYR A 471 -12.84 -1.81 17.77
CA TYR A 471 -11.39 -1.97 17.97
C TYR A 471 -11.06 -3.38 18.45
N ASN A 472 -11.00 -4.32 17.51
CA ASN A 472 -10.56 -5.71 17.76
C ASN A 472 -9.03 -5.82 17.91
N TRP A 473 -8.43 -5.06 18.83
CA TRP A 473 -7.02 -5.21 19.22
C TRP A 473 -6.93 -5.94 20.57
N GLU A 474 -7.18 -7.25 20.50
CA GLU A 474 -7.42 -8.16 21.63
C GLU A 474 -6.24 -8.30 22.62
N TYR A 475 -5.01 -8.08 22.16
CA TYR A 475 -3.79 -8.22 22.95
C TYR A 475 -2.80 -7.07 22.68
N PRO A 476 -3.09 -5.84 23.16
CA PRO A 476 -2.13 -4.74 23.08
C PRO A 476 -0.89 -5.09 23.92
N GLY A 477 0.30 -4.84 23.37
CA GLY A 477 1.57 -5.26 23.96
C GLY A 477 1.88 -6.76 23.86
N TYR A 478 1.23 -7.52 22.98
CA TYR A 478 1.55 -8.94 22.71
C TYR A 478 2.04 -9.15 21.27
N ARG A 479 2.98 -10.08 21.09
CA ARG A 479 3.46 -10.54 19.78
C ARG A 479 3.34 -12.06 19.69
N PHE A 480 2.59 -12.53 18.69
CA PHE A 480 2.47 -13.97 18.40
C PHE A 480 3.85 -14.62 18.20
N GLY A 481 4.07 -15.74 18.90
CA GLY A 481 5.36 -16.46 18.92
C GLY A 481 6.45 -15.83 19.80
N GLN A 482 6.28 -14.61 20.31
CA GLN A 482 7.24 -13.92 21.19
C GLN A 482 6.69 -13.67 22.61
N GLY A 483 5.37 -13.66 22.78
CA GLY A 483 4.69 -13.42 24.07
C GLY A 483 4.37 -11.94 24.31
N TYR A 484 4.10 -11.58 25.57
CA TYR A 484 3.94 -10.18 25.97
C TYR A 484 5.28 -9.43 25.92
N LEU A 485 5.22 -8.18 25.50
CA LEU A 485 6.33 -7.22 25.52
C LEU A 485 6.67 -6.80 26.96
N SER A 486 7.67 -5.93 27.13
CA SER A 486 7.95 -5.36 28.44
C SER A 486 6.75 -4.56 28.98
N ASP A 487 6.59 -4.49 30.31
CA ASP A 487 5.45 -3.79 30.91
C ASP A 487 5.36 -2.33 30.43
N THR A 488 6.50 -1.66 30.19
CA THR A 488 6.56 -0.30 29.61
C THR A 488 5.94 -0.23 28.21
N GLU A 489 6.17 -1.23 27.35
CA GLU A 489 5.60 -1.30 26.00
C GLU A 489 4.11 -1.65 26.04
N VAL A 490 3.70 -2.60 26.90
CA VAL A 490 2.27 -2.91 27.13
C VAL A 490 1.53 -1.65 27.58
N GLN A 491 2.08 -0.93 28.56
CA GLN A 491 1.54 0.33 29.06
C GLN A 491 1.52 1.45 27.99
N ALA A 492 2.45 1.44 27.03
CA ALA A 492 2.44 2.36 25.90
C ALA A 492 1.33 2.03 24.87
N ASP A 493 1.11 0.75 24.58
CA ASP A 493 0.07 0.29 23.65
C ASP A 493 -1.34 0.59 24.19
N TYR A 494 -1.62 0.27 25.47
CA TYR A 494 -2.91 0.62 26.10
C TYR A 494 -3.16 2.13 26.17
N ARG A 495 -2.10 2.93 26.39
CA ARG A 495 -2.18 4.40 26.30
C ARG A 495 -2.49 4.88 24.88
N GLY A 496 -1.95 4.21 23.85
CA GLY A 496 -2.27 4.46 22.45
C GLY A 496 -3.72 4.13 22.10
N LEU A 497 -4.20 2.95 22.53
CA LEU A 497 -5.57 2.49 22.36
C LEU A 497 -6.59 3.43 23.03
N SER A 498 -6.29 3.90 24.25
CA SER A 498 -7.07 4.95 24.93
C SER A 498 -7.17 6.22 24.08
N LYS A 499 -6.03 6.78 23.65
CA LYS A 499 -6.01 8.01 22.82
C LYS A 499 -6.86 7.86 21.55
N LEU A 500 -6.79 6.71 20.89
CA LEU A 500 -7.58 6.39 19.71
C LEU A 500 -9.09 6.38 20.02
N ALA A 501 -9.52 5.67 21.07
CA ALA A 501 -10.93 5.62 21.48
C ALA A 501 -11.47 7.01 21.89
N PHE A 502 -10.69 7.77 22.67
CA PHE A 502 -11.05 9.14 23.05
C PHE A 502 -11.21 10.05 21.83
N ALA A 503 -10.28 10.02 20.86
CA ALA A 503 -10.36 10.82 19.64
C ALA A 503 -11.59 10.46 18.78
N THR A 504 -11.97 9.18 18.72
CA THR A 504 -13.16 8.72 17.98
C THR A 504 -14.46 9.14 18.67
N ARG A 505 -14.55 9.03 20.01
CA ARG A 505 -15.75 9.50 20.75
C ARG A 505 -15.95 10.99 20.57
N GLU A 506 -14.85 11.72 20.64
CA GLU A 506 -14.83 13.14 20.42
C GLU A 506 -15.28 13.48 18.98
N MET A 507 -14.78 12.76 17.95
CA MET A 507 -15.21 12.89 16.56
C MET A 507 -16.72 12.72 16.38
N TYR A 508 -17.34 11.78 17.10
CA TYR A 508 -18.79 11.60 17.09
C TYR A 508 -19.52 12.82 17.68
N ALA A 509 -19.07 13.30 18.85
CA ALA A 509 -19.66 14.47 19.51
C ALA A 509 -19.62 15.72 18.62
N LYS A 510 -18.55 15.93 17.86
CA LYS A 510 -18.38 17.06 16.90
C LYS A 510 -19.45 17.08 15.82
N ARG A 511 -19.81 15.90 15.32
CA ARG A 511 -20.82 15.65 14.29
C ARG A 511 -22.25 15.57 14.84
N GLY A 512 -22.43 15.64 16.16
CA GLY A 512 -23.73 15.44 16.78
C GLY A 512 -24.21 13.99 16.73
N TRP A 513 -23.30 13.02 16.54
CA TRP A 513 -23.63 11.61 16.56
C TRP A 513 -23.76 11.12 17.99
N THR A 514 -24.97 11.20 18.51
CA THR A 514 -25.36 10.53 19.75
C THR A 514 -25.64 9.04 19.54
N SER A 515 -25.74 8.57 18.29
CA SER A 515 -26.18 7.21 17.99
C SER A 515 -25.11 6.22 17.56
N LYS A 516 -23.93 6.70 17.16
CA LYS A 516 -22.85 5.85 16.66
C LYS A 516 -22.04 5.29 17.82
N VAL A 517 -21.66 4.01 17.74
CA VAL A 517 -21.01 3.28 18.84
C VAL A 517 -19.50 3.17 18.70
N ILE A 518 -18.81 2.99 19.82
CA ILE A 518 -17.42 2.50 19.88
C ILE A 518 -17.41 1.22 20.70
N THR A 519 -16.86 0.17 20.12
CA THR A 519 -16.69 -1.12 20.77
C THR A 519 -15.23 -1.56 20.75
N LEU A 520 -14.86 -2.47 21.64
CA LEU A 520 -13.48 -2.95 21.79
C LEU A 520 -13.49 -4.38 22.33
N ALA A 521 -12.76 -5.29 21.67
CA ALA A 521 -12.59 -6.66 22.14
C ALA A 521 -11.32 -6.84 22.96
N TYR A 522 -11.39 -7.67 24.01
CA TYR A 522 -10.27 -7.88 24.93
C TYR A 522 -10.28 -9.31 25.51
N TYR A 523 -9.10 -9.78 25.93
CA TYR A 523 -8.94 -11.09 26.57
C TYR A 523 -9.09 -10.99 28.11
N PRO A 524 -10.06 -11.68 28.73
CA PRO A 524 -10.39 -11.48 30.14
C PRO A 524 -9.44 -12.24 31.09
N ASP A 525 -8.29 -11.63 31.39
CA ASP A 525 -7.26 -12.16 32.30
C ASP A 525 -7.11 -11.41 33.64
N GLY A 526 -7.89 -10.35 33.86
CA GLY A 526 -7.89 -9.50 35.05
C GLY A 526 -6.85 -8.38 34.98
N ARG A 527 -5.80 -8.52 34.15
CA ARG A 527 -4.79 -7.48 33.89
C ARG A 527 -5.28 -6.54 32.79
N GLN A 528 -5.85 -7.07 31.71
CA GLN A 528 -6.42 -6.24 30.63
C GLN A 528 -7.52 -5.33 31.16
N GLU A 529 -8.43 -5.85 32.00
CA GLU A 529 -9.49 -5.06 32.64
C GLU A 529 -8.94 -3.91 33.51
N GLN A 530 -7.86 -4.16 34.25
CA GLN A 530 -7.19 -3.13 35.04
C GLN A 530 -6.58 -2.05 34.14
N LEU A 531 -5.92 -2.42 33.04
CA LEU A 531 -5.34 -1.48 32.08
C LEU A 531 -6.41 -0.66 31.34
N LEU A 532 -7.50 -1.29 30.90
CA LEU A 532 -8.65 -0.61 30.29
C LEU A 532 -9.25 0.44 31.25
N LYS A 533 -9.37 0.08 32.54
CA LYS A 533 -9.81 1.00 33.60
C LYS A 533 -8.82 2.12 33.88
N GLU A 534 -7.53 1.78 34.03
CA GLU A 534 -6.43 2.72 34.32
C GLU A 534 -6.33 3.81 33.25
N TYR A 535 -6.52 3.44 31.98
CA TYR A 535 -6.50 4.37 30.85
C TYR A 535 -7.87 4.95 30.46
N GLY A 536 -8.90 4.80 31.29
CA GLY A 536 -10.19 5.47 31.13
C GLY A 536 -11.04 5.02 29.93
N LEU A 537 -10.79 3.85 29.34
CA LEU A 537 -11.58 3.34 28.21
C LEU A 537 -13.10 3.28 28.51
N PRO A 538 -13.56 2.89 29.72
CA PRO A 538 -14.98 2.93 30.10
C PRO A 538 -15.67 4.30 29.97
N GLU A 539 -14.92 5.41 29.88
CA GLU A 539 -15.50 6.75 29.73
C GLU A 539 -15.90 7.05 28.27
N VAL A 540 -15.38 6.30 27.30
CA VAL A 540 -15.52 6.60 25.86
C VAL A 540 -15.89 5.40 24.98
N VAL A 541 -15.78 4.17 25.48
CA VAL A 541 -16.24 2.93 24.82
C VAL A 541 -17.62 2.56 25.34
N ASP A 542 -18.50 2.11 24.45
CA ASP A 542 -19.89 1.79 24.80
C ASP A 542 -20.04 0.32 25.19
N LEU A 543 -19.37 -0.58 24.45
CA LEU A 543 -19.33 -2.01 24.75
C LEU A 543 -17.90 -2.55 24.71
N LEU A 544 -17.56 -3.33 25.74
CA LEU A 544 -16.30 -4.03 25.95
C LEU A 544 -16.57 -5.53 25.79
N HIS A 545 -16.12 -6.08 24.67
CA HIS A 545 -16.39 -7.45 24.26
C HIS A 545 -15.37 -8.42 24.91
N MET A 546 -15.82 -9.12 25.96
CA MET A 546 -15.03 -10.15 26.63
C MET A 546 -14.90 -11.37 25.73
N MET A 547 -13.69 -11.73 25.33
CA MET A 547 -13.44 -12.98 24.62
C MET A 547 -13.50 -14.18 25.58
N SER A 548 -14.71 -14.54 26.00
CA SER A 548 -15.00 -15.69 26.89
C SER A 548 -14.98 -17.03 26.13
N TYR A 549 -14.07 -17.18 25.17
CA TYR A 549 -13.88 -18.33 24.30
C TYR A 549 -12.40 -18.44 23.88
N ASP A 550 -12.07 -19.44 23.05
CA ASP A 550 -10.70 -19.74 22.60
C ASP A 550 -9.67 -20.00 23.71
N GLN A 551 -10.13 -20.58 24.82
CA GLN A 551 -9.25 -21.32 25.74
C GLN A 551 -8.61 -22.53 25.03
N GLY A 552 -7.45 -22.98 25.52
CA GLY A 552 -6.75 -24.11 24.93
C GLY A 552 -7.53 -25.43 24.97
N GLY A 553 -7.58 -26.11 23.81
CA GLY A 553 -8.10 -27.48 23.66
C GLY A 553 -9.61 -27.57 23.38
N GLY A 554 -10.14 -28.80 23.46
CA GLY A 554 -11.52 -29.16 23.07
C GLY A 554 -12.64 -28.67 23.99
N HIS A 555 -12.38 -27.71 24.89
CA HIS A 555 -13.38 -27.08 25.75
C HIS A 555 -13.20 -25.55 25.76
N HIS A 556 -12.86 -24.99 24.59
CA HIS A 556 -12.43 -23.60 24.40
C HIS A 556 -13.39 -22.52 24.91
N SER A 557 -14.66 -22.84 25.19
CA SER A 557 -15.67 -21.86 25.64
C SER A 557 -16.67 -22.44 26.65
N SER A 558 -16.21 -23.07 27.73
CA SER A 558 -17.10 -23.61 28.76
C SER A 558 -18.07 -22.57 29.38
N LEU A 559 -19.22 -23.04 29.91
CA LEU A 559 -20.15 -22.20 30.68
C LEU A 559 -19.47 -21.56 31.90
N ASP A 560 -18.65 -22.34 32.62
CA ASP A 560 -17.98 -21.89 33.84
C ASP A 560 -16.90 -20.84 33.54
N TYR A 561 -16.20 -20.92 32.41
CA TYR A 561 -15.31 -19.83 31.99
C TYR A 561 -16.09 -18.55 31.68
N GLY A 562 -17.20 -18.65 30.94
CA GLY A 562 -18.06 -17.50 30.65
C GLY A 562 -18.54 -16.79 31.93
N LYS A 563 -18.99 -17.56 32.93
CA LYS A 563 -19.35 -17.03 34.25
C LYS A 563 -18.16 -16.36 34.93
N LYS A 564 -17.01 -17.05 35.02
CA LYS A 564 -15.81 -16.52 35.67
C LYS A 564 -15.30 -15.23 35.02
N SER A 565 -15.31 -15.14 33.68
CA SER A 565 -14.95 -13.91 32.96
C SER A 565 -15.91 -12.76 33.27
N ALA A 566 -17.22 -13.02 33.32
CA ALA A 566 -18.20 -12.00 33.70
C ALA A 566 -18.03 -11.55 35.17
N ASP A 567 -17.84 -12.49 36.10
CA ASP A 567 -17.62 -12.18 37.52
C ASP A 567 -16.35 -11.36 37.75
N GLN A 568 -15.28 -11.68 37.02
CA GLN A 568 -14.02 -10.94 37.04
C GLN A 568 -14.17 -9.55 36.41
N GLY A 569 -14.77 -9.47 35.22
CA GLY A 569 -14.98 -8.22 34.50
C GLY A 569 -15.82 -7.24 35.30
N THR A 570 -16.95 -7.69 35.86
CA THR A 570 -17.88 -6.84 36.62
C THR A 570 -17.33 -6.33 37.96
N GLN A 571 -16.27 -6.94 38.50
CA GLN A 571 -15.54 -6.41 39.67
C GLN A 571 -14.63 -5.22 39.31
N ILE A 572 -14.26 -5.07 38.05
CA ILE A 572 -13.25 -4.09 37.61
C ILE A 572 -13.90 -3.00 36.74
N LEU A 573 -14.70 -3.40 35.75
CA LEU A 573 -15.32 -2.57 34.72
C LEU A 573 -16.85 -2.51 34.89
N PRO A 574 -17.54 -1.49 34.34
CA PRO A 574 -19.00 -1.37 34.48
C PRO A 574 -19.74 -2.52 33.79
N ALA A 575 -20.55 -3.28 34.56
CA ALA A 575 -21.27 -4.45 34.06
C ALA A 575 -22.03 -4.20 32.76
N ARG A 576 -22.79 -3.09 32.69
CA ARG A 576 -23.63 -2.73 31.54
C ARG A 576 -22.85 -2.35 30.27
N GLN A 577 -21.53 -2.14 30.34
CA GLN A 577 -20.66 -2.00 29.17
C GLN A 577 -20.04 -3.34 28.75
N LEU A 578 -19.98 -4.34 29.62
CA LEU A 578 -19.39 -5.64 29.29
C LEU A 578 -20.38 -6.50 28.50
N THR A 579 -19.89 -7.23 27.51
CA THR A 579 -20.65 -8.30 26.85
C THR A 579 -19.89 -9.62 26.90
N MET A 580 -20.58 -10.72 27.23
CA MET A 580 -19.97 -12.05 27.21
C MET A 580 -19.86 -12.59 25.78
N GLY A 581 -18.64 -12.86 25.32
CA GLY A 581 -18.40 -13.47 24.01
C GLY A 581 -18.92 -14.92 23.96
N VAL A 582 -19.62 -15.25 22.88
CA VAL A 582 -20.11 -16.60 22.57
C VAL A 582 -19.71 -17.01 21.15
N PRO A 583 -18.98 -18.13 20.96
CA PRO A 583 -18.55 -18.57 19.65
C PRO A 583 -19.67 -19.33 18.92
N PHE A 584 -19.88 -19.03 17.65
CA PHE A 584 -20.73 -19.81 16.73
C PHE A 584 -19.90 -20.81 15.91
N TYR A 585 -18.80 -21.27 16.50
CA TYR A 585 -17.88 -22.26 15.95
C TYR A 585 -17.40 -23.17 17.07
N GLY A 586 -16.82 -24.31 16.70
CA GLY A 586 -16.06 -25.16 17.60
C GLY A 586 -14.57 -25.22 17.28
N ARG A 587 -13.76 -25.66 18.23
CA ARG A 587 -12.31 -25.91 18.12
C ARG A 587 -11.97 -27.39 18.23
N HIS A 588 -11.12 -27.88 17.32
CA HIS A 588 -10.57 -29.24 17.35
C HIS A 588 -9.53 -29.38 18.47
N SER A 589 -9.66 -30.41 19.30
CA SER A 589 -8.87 -30.56 20.52
C SER A 589 -7.40 -30.91 20.32
N ARG A 590 -7.03 -31.41 19.13
CA ARG A 590 -5.63 -31.69 18.75
C ARG A 590 -4.99 -30.60 17.87
N SER A 591 -5.62 -30.23 16.76
CA SER A 591 -5.05 -29.24 15.82
C SER A 591 -5.26 -27.79 16.26
N GLY A 592 -6.27 -27.50 17.09
CA GLY A 592 -6.71 -26.13 17.37
C GLY A 592 -7.41 -25.45 16.20
N GLU A 593 -7.63 -26.14 15.07
CA GLU A 593 -8.44 -25.63 13.95
C GLU A 593 -9.89 -25.37 14.39
N TRP A 594 -10.60 -24.55 13.65
CA TRP A 594 -12.00 -24.21 13.92
C TRP A 594 -12.95 -24.86 12.89
N THR A 595 -14.23 -24.93 13.22
CA THR A 595 -15.30 -25.43 12.34
C THR A 595 -16.60 -24.71 12.69
N THR A 596 -17.38 -24.28 11.69
CA THR A 596 -18.61 -23.52 11.96
C THR A 596 -19.65 -24.35 12.72
N TYR A 597 -20.53 -23.70 13.48
CA TYR A 597 -21.66 -24.39 14.10
C TYR A 597 -22.63 -24.94 13.05
N GLU A 598 -22.80 -24.26 11.92
CA GLU A 598 -23.51 -24.77 10.74
C GLU A 598 -22.97 -26.14 10.27
N ASP A 599 -21.65 -26.30 10.12
CA ASP A 599 -21.04 -27.58 9.71
C ASP A 599 -21.23 -28.66 10.77
N LEU A 600 -21.12 -28.31 12.06
CA LEU A 600 -21.37 -29.22 13.18
C LEU A 600 -22.82 -29.74 13.17
N VAL A 601 -23.80 -28.85 13.01
CA VAL A 601 -25.22 -29.21 12.88
C VAL A 601 -25.43 -30.12 11.67
N GLN A 602 -24.95 -29.74 10.48
CA GLN A 602 -25.16 -30.53 9.27
C GLN A 602 -24.54 -31.94 9.33
N LYS A 603 -23.37 -32.07 9.98
CA LYS A 603 -22.63 -33.34 10.04
C LYS A 603 -23.08 -34.25 11.19
N HIS A 604 -23.56 -33.69 12.31
CA HIS A 604 -23.82 -34.43 13.54
C HIS A 604 -25.29 -34.38 14.01
N TRP A 605 -26.24 -33.92 13.19
CA TRP A 605 -27.67 -33.95 13.52
C TRP A 605 -28.21 -35.39 13.69
N PRO A 606 -29.04 -35.68 14.72
CA PRO A 606 -29.51 -34.77 15.78
C PRO A 606 -28.47 -34.51 16.87
N LEU A 607 -28.20 -33.24 17.14
CA LEU A 607 -27.37 -32.80 18.26
C LEU A 607 -28.23 -32.66 19.52
N ASN A 608 -27.77 -33.22 20.64
CA ASN A 608 -28.38 -32.99 21.94
C ASN A 608 -28.10 -31.53 22.40
N PRO A 609 -29.12 -30.72 22.73
CA PRO A 609 -28.94 -29.31 23.14
C PRO A 609 -27.95 -29.06 24.28
N ASN A 610 -27.71 -30.06 25.14
CA ASN A 610 -26.82 -29.98 26.31
C ASN A 610 -25.37 -30.46 26.03
N VAL A 611 -25.05 -30.78 24.76
CA VAL A 611 -23.72 -31.26 24.38
C VAL A 611 -22.89 -30.12 23.81
N ASP A 612 -21.73 -29.90 24.44
CA ASP A 612 -20.72 -28.90 24.05
C ASP A 612 -19.52 -29.53 23.31
N SER A 613 -19.58 -30.82 22.92
CA SER A 613 -18.52 -31.45 22.14
C SER A 613 -18.97 -32.68 21.34
N VAL A 614 -18.38 -32.89 20.16
CA VAL A 614 -18.56 -34.11 19.34
C VAL A 614 -17.23 -34.77 18.99
N ASP A 615 -17.25 -36.07 18.73
CA ASP A 615 -16.07 -36.81 18.28
C ASP A 615 -15.66 -36.38 16.87
N ALA A 616 -14.36 -36.11 16.69
CA ALA A 616 -13.73 -35.91 15.40
C ALA A 616 -12.70 -37.01 15.15
N PRO A 617 -12.97 -37.96 14.24
CA PRO A 617 -11.96 -38.90 13.77
C PRO A 617 -10.66 -38.18 13.42
N ASP A 618 -9.54 -38.75 13.86
CA ASP A 618 -8.16 -38.26 13.72
C ASP A 618 -7.81 -36.96 14.48
N GLN A 619 -8.75 -36.02 14.64
CA GLN A 619 -8.55 -34.73 15.32
C GLN A 619 -8.98 -34.70 16.81
N GLY A 620 -9.53 -35.79 17.34
CA GLY A 620 -9.93 -35.93 18.74
C GLY A 620 -11.40 -35.57 18.95
N THR A 621 -11.66 -34.36 19.43
CA THR A 621 -13.01 -33.84 19.72
C THR A 621 -13.12 -32.40 19.23
N ILE A 622 -14.30 -32.01 18.75
CA ILE A 622 -14.61 -30.60 18.46
C ILE A 622 -15.43 -30.08 19.63
N GLY A 623 -14.88 -29.15 20.41
CA GLY A 623 -15.62 -28.45 21.46
C GLY A 623 -16.30 -27.20 20.91
N PHE A 624 -17.54 -26.93 21.28
CA PHE A 624 -18.34 -25.79 20.84
C PHE A 624 -19.29 -25.35 21.98
N ASN A 625 -20.31 -24.53 21.69
CA ASN A 625 -21.41 -24.27 22.64
C ASN A 625 -22.72 -24.80 22.07
N GLY A 626 -23.32 -25.76 22.76
CA GLY A 626 -24.65 -26.27 22.48
C GLY A 626 -25.73 -25.22 22.75
N VAL A 627 -26.91 -25.49 22.20
CA VAL A 627 -28.09 -24.62 22.29
C VAL A 627 -28.41 -24.25 23.74
N ASP A 628 -28.34 -25.20 24.68
CA ASP A 628 -28.64 -24.95 26.09
C ASP A 628 -27.49 -24.21 26.79
N THR A 629 -26.22 -24.44 26.43
CA THR A 629 -25.07 -23.67 26.95
C THR A 629 -25.13 -22.21 26.53
N ILE A 630 -25.47 -21.91 25.26
CA ILE A 630 -25.74 -20.53 24.81
C ILE A 630 -26.90 -19.90 25.60
N ARG A 631 -27.97 -20.66 25.88
CA ARG A 631 -29.10 -20.19 26.70
C ARG A 631 -28.66 -19.85 28.12
N HIS A 632 -27.87 -20.73 28.75
CA HIS A 632 -27.37 -20.54 30.11
C HIS A 632 -26.38 -19.37 30.22
N LYS A 633 -25.48 -19.20 29.24
CA LYS A 633 -24.59 -18.03 29.17
C LYS A 633 -25.37 -16.72 29.01
N THR A 634 -26.35 -16.69 28.11
CA THR A 634 -27.23 -15.52 27.92
C THR A 634 -28.04 -15.23 29.18
N GLY A 635 -28.61 -16.24 29.83
CA GLY A 635 -29.33 -16.10 31.10
C GLY A 635 -28.43 -15.58 32.23
N TYR A 636 -27.17 -16.00 32.27
CA TYR A 636 -26.20 -15.50 33.24
C TYR A 636 -25.80 -14.04 32.97
N ALA A 637 -25.52 -13.69 31.71
CA ALA A 637 -25.25 -12.31 31.31
C ALA A 637 -26.38 -11.36 31.74
N LEU A 638 -27.63 -11.80 31.62
CA LEU A 638 -28.80 -11.06 32.12
C LEU A 638 -28.88 -11.01 33.65
N GLN A 639 -28.51 -12.10 34.34
CA GLN A 639 -28.53 -12.20 35.81
C GLN A 639 -27.52 -11.25 36.48
N VAL A 640 -26.34 -11.05 35.87
CA VAL A 640 -25.28 -10.15 36.38
C VAL A 640 -25.27 -8.76 35.71
N GLU A 641 -26.38 -8.38 35.06
CA GLU A 641 -26.58 -7.08 34.39
C GLU A 641 -25.49 -6.69 33.37
N LEU A 642 -25.00 -7.65 32.58
CA LEU A 642 -24.14 -7.34 31.43
C LEU A 642 -24.91 -6.55 30.36
N GLY A 643 -24.18 -5.77 29.56
CA GLY A 643 -24.71 -5.13 28.35
C GLY A 643 -25.22 -6.12 27.29
N GLY A 644 -24.80 -7.39 27.38
CA GLY A 644 -25.37 -8.49 26.59
C GLY A 644 -24.40 -9.63 26.34
N VAL A 645 -24.58 -10.29 25.19
CA VAL A 645 -23.65 -11.26 24.62
C VAL A 645 -23.14 -10.76 23.27
N MET A 646 -21.88 -11.07 22.95
CA MET A 646 -21.26 -10.73 21.65
C MET A 646 -21.02 -12.02 20.86
N ILE A 647 -21.37 -11.99 19.58
CA ILE A 647 -21.17 -13.09 18.64
C ILE A 647 -20.12 -12.62 17.65
N TRP A 648 -19.00 -13.34 17.55
CA TRP A 648 -17.90 -12.99 16.63
C TRP A 648 -18.37 -12.91 15.17
N GLU A 649 -19.01 -13.98 14.69
CA GLU A 649 -19.55 -14.05 13.33
C GLU A 649 -20.89 -14.77 13.34
N VAL A 650 -21.99 -14.01 13.22
CA VAL A 650 -23.36 -14.55 13.20
C VAL A 650 -23.62 -15.50 12.03
N GLY A 651 -22.84 -15.39 10.94
CA GLY A 651 -22.94 -16.22 9.74
C GLY A 651 -22.54 -17.70 9.95
N GLN A 652 -21.95 -18.04 11.10
CA GLN A 652 -21.52 -19.40 11.42
C GLN A 652 -22.61 -20.24 12.11
N ASP A 653 -23.76 -19.66 12.51
CA ASP A 653 -24.95 -20.41 12.93
C ASP A 653 -25.59 -21.13 11.72
N CYS A 654 -26.42 -22.13 11.98
CA CYS A 654 -27.23 -22.71 10.91
C CYS A 654 -28.21 -21.65 10.35
N ARG A 655 -28.46 -21.67 9.04
CA ARG A 655 -29.41 -20.76 8.38
C ARG A 655 -30.84 -21.23 8.61
N LEU A 656 -31.62 -20.42 9.31
CA LEU A 656 -33.06 -20.64 9.58
C LEU A 656 -33.94 -20.45 8.34
N VAL A 657 -33.53 -19.56 7.45
CA VAL A 657 -34.23 -19.22 6.20
C VAL A 657 -33.23 -19.19 5.05
N PRO A 658 -33.66 -19.40 3.78
CA PRO A 658 -32.80 -19.18 2.64
C PRO A 658 -32.32 -17.73 2.55
N VAL A 659 -31.05 -17.52 2.18
CA VAL A 659 -30.42 -16.20 2.07
C VAL A 659 -30.05 -15.95 0.61
N VAL A 660 -30.53 -14.84 0.05
CA VAL A 660 -30.23 -14.44 -1.33
C VAL A 660 -29.07 -13.45 -1.33
N HIS A 661 -28.02 -13.76 -2.11
CA HIS A 661 -26.87 -12.87 -2.32
C HIS A 661 -26.60 -12.76 -3.83
N GLY A 662 -26.93 -11.60 -4.40
CA GLY A 662 -26.91 -11.39 -5.85
C GLY A 662 -27.90 -12.33 -6.56
N SER A 663 -27.38 -13.14 -7.49
CA SER A 663 -28.13 -14.18 -8.19
C SER A 663 -28.16 -15.54 -7.47
N THR A 664 -27.44 -15.68 -6.35
CA THR A 664 -27.28 -16.96 -5.63
C THR A 664 -28.24 -17.02 -4.45
N THR A 665 -28.94 -18.16 -4.28
CA THR A 665 -29.76 -18.42 -3.08
C THR A 665 -29.13 -19.55 -2.28
N HIS A 666 -28.64 -19.23 -1.09
CA HIS A 666 -28.16 -20.20 -0.12
C HIS A 666 -29.36 -20.81 0.61
N ALA A 667 -29.44 -22.14 0.71
CA ALA A 667 -30.55 -22.83 1.33
C ALA A 667 -30.59 -22.66 2.86
N ARG A 668 -31.76 -22.94 3.45
CA ARG A 668 -31.92 -23.24 4.89
C ARG A 668 -31.06 -24.46 5.22
N THR A 669 -30.35 -24.40 6.33
CA THR A 669 -29.45 -25.48 6.81
C THR A 669 -29.72 -25.85 8.26
N CYS A 670 -30.47 -25.03 9.03
CA CYS A 670 -31.07 -25.53 10.26
C CYS A 670 -32.06 -26.63 9.91
N PRO A 671 -31.94 -27.85 10.47
CA PRO A 671 -32.94 -28.90 10.31
C PRO A 671 -34.25 -28.49 11.00
N GLU A 672 -34.15 -27.96 12.22
CA GLU A 672 -35.23 -27.41 13.02
C GLU A 672 -34.83 -26.05 13.59
N ASP A 673 -35.80 -25.18 13.90
CA ASP A 673 -35.53 -23.84 14.45
C ASP A 673 -34.87 -23.92 15.84
N SER A 674 -35.14 -25.00 16.57
CA SER A 674 -34.52 -25.37 17.85
C SER A 674 -33.00 -25.57 17.77
N ALA A 675 -32.44 -25.77 16.57
CA ALA A 675 -31.01 -25.96 16.36
C ALA A 675 -30.22 -24.63 16.38
N SER A 676 -30.84 -23.48 16.10
CA SER A 676 -30.13 -22.20 15.98
C SER A 676 -29.66 -21.66 17.33
N LEU A 677 -28.38 -21.33 17.42
CA LEU A 677 -27.81 -20.65 18.59
C LEU A 677 -28.41 -19.26 18.75
N LEU A 678 -28.63 -18.54 17.65
CA LEU A 678 -29.25 -17.21 17.65
C LEU A 678 -30.70 -17.22 18.19
N LEU A 679 -31.49 -18.24 17.85
CA LEU A 679 -32.82 -18.42 18.44
C LEU A 679 -32.75 -18.84 19.92
N SER A 680 -31.70 -19.52 20.36
CA SER A 680 -31.51 -19.80 21.78
C SER A 680 -31.29 -18.52 22.61
N ILE A 681 -30.49 -17.58 22.10
CA ILE A 681 -30.32 -16.23 22.67
C ILE A 681 -31.67 -15.50 22.71
N SER A 682 -32.41 -15.49 21.60
CA SER A 682 -33.74 -14.86 21.51
C SER A 682 -34.75 -15.46 22.50
N SER A 683 -34.67 -16.78 22.72
CA SER A 683 -35.51 -17.50 23.67
C SER A 683 -35.17 -17.15 25.13
N ALA A 684 -33.88 -17.01 25.47
CA ALA A 684 -33.43 -16.56 26.78
C ALA A 684 -33.93 -15.14 27.10
N LEU A 685 -33.80 -14.20 26.15
CA LEU A 685 -34.30 -12.84 26.28
C LEU A 685 -35.83 -12.80 26.50
N THR A 686 -36.56 -13.60 25.72
CA THR A 686 -38.03 -13.72 25.82
C THR A 686 -38.45 -14.28 27.18
N ALA A 687 -37.77 -15.32 27.67
CA ALA A 687 -38.03 -15.91 28.99
C ALA A 687 -37.73 -14.93 30.14
N ALA A 688 -36.69 -14.10 30.00
CA ALA A 688 -36.35 -13.02 30.92
C ALA A 688 -37.26 -11.77 30.79
N LYS A 689 -38.22 -11.77 29.85
CA LYS A 689 -39.14 -10.66 29.54
C LYS A 689 -38.44 -9.34 29.14
N ARG A 690 -37.17 -9.37 28.74
CA ARG A 690 -36.46 -8.20 28.21
C ARG A 690 -36.93 -7.94 26.78
N GLN A 691 -37.18 -6.67 26.44
CA GLN A 691 -37.52 -6.33 25.05
C GLN A 691 -36.25 -6.22 24.19
N ARG A 692 -36.41 -6.52 22.90
CA ARG A 692 -35.34 -6.37 21.92
C ARG A 692 -35.18 -4.88 21.59
N MET A 693 -34.39 -4.15 22.36
CA MET A 693 -34.02 -2.78 22.00
C MET A 693 -33.31 -2.77 20.65
N ARG A 694 -33.96 -2.20 19.63
CA ARG A 694 -33.24 -1.67 18.47
C ARG A 694 -32.45 -0.47 18.96
N THR A 695 -31.15 -0.46 18.67
CA THR A 695 -30.20 0.62 18.95
C THR A 695 -30.48 1.86 18.10
N ALA A 696 -31.65 2.48 18.30
CA ALA A 696 -31.94 3.83 17.84
C ALA A 696 -31.16 4.85 18.70
N GLY A 697 -29.83 4.78 18.61
CA GLY A 697 -28.87 5.63 19.29
C GLY A 697 -28.82 5.53 20.81
N TRP A 698 -27.91 4.69 21.30
CA TRP A 698 -27.55 4.64 22.72
C TRP A 698 -26.98 6.00 23.18
N SER A 699 -27.65 6.70 24.08
CA SER A 699 -27.22 8.02 24.55
C SER A 699 -26.55 7.95 25.94
N PRO A 700 -25.26 8.34 26.08
CA PRO A 700 -24.59 8.41 27.38
C PRO A 700 -25.31 9.28 28.42
N SER A 701 -26.13 10.24 27.98
CA SER A 701 -26.90 11.13 28.86
C SER A 701 -28.00 10.44 29.67
N GLN A 702 -28.29 9.15 29.39
CA GLN A 702 -29.27 8.35 30.14
C GLN A 702 -28.66 7.61 31.35
N LEU A 703 -27.37 7.82 31.65
CA LEU A 703 -26.67 7.23 32.81
C LEU A 703 -27.00 7.89 34.17
N SER A 704 -28.16 8.54 34.32
CA SER A 704 -28.62 8.99 35.64
C SER A 704 -29.08 7.80 36.49
N SER A 705 -28.83 7.86 37.80
CA SER A 705 -28.89 6.72 38.73
C SER A 705 -30.27 6.08 38.97
N ASP A 706 -31.34 6.55 38.32
CA ASP A 706 -32.71 6.09 38.51
C ASP A 706 -33.34 5.63 37.19
N ARG A 707 -33.41 4.30 36.99
CA ARG A 707 -34.58 3.51 36.50
C ARG A 707 -34.18 2.09 36.12
N GLY A 708 -34.95 1.12 36.60
CA GLY A 708 -34.84 -0.29 36.20
C GLY A 708 -35.83 -0.72 35.09
N ASP A 709 -36.64 0.21 34.58
CA ASP A 709 -37.90 -0.09 33.88
C ASP A 709 -37.88 0.10 32.35
N GLU A 710 -36.74 0.50 31.76
CA GLU A 710 -36.60 0.72 30.29
C GLU A 710 -35.54 -0.19 29.61
N LEU A 711 -35.17 -1.31 30.26
CA LEU A 711 -34.25 -2.35 29.74
C LEU A 711 -34.98 -3.68 29.42
#